data_AF-A0A7S1RKI4-F1
#
_entry.id   AF-A0A7S1RKI4-F1
#
_cell.length_a   1.000
_cell.length_b   1.000
_cell.length_c   1.000
_cell.angle_alpha   90.00
_cell.angle_beta   90.00
_cell.angle_gamma   90.00
#
_symmetry.space_group_name_H-M   'P 1'
#
loop_
_entity.id
_entity.type
_entity.pdbx_description
1 polymer ?
#
loop_
_entity_poly.entity_id
_entity_poly.type
_entity_poly.pdbx_seq_one_letter_code
_entity_poly.pdbx_strand_id
1 'polypeptide(L)'
;WNYNMLYSKLTPTEASERVRTVARLIKSLDGTHPVASVYGMVPTIDQLEALAEVDVWGLTAYTGLSFGSLFDTWASRSEKPMFVAEYGADAYNAKTGSVDEADQATATKALTEEVIENSALDGGACSGGLIFELGDEWWKDAGGSPERHNRGGVAPGGGPFPDSTFNEEYWGLVHEDRRPRAAYRAYASVQTPEARAATASDEDTSLEQSHSSDGREEIRVQGRQLLVGGKPIFLKGVDWNPVPRGLRPPRGIRYREYVERDAKMMADIGINAVRTYEPITDTFVLDTFHRYGIWVANTVYSYGGSSPRRAAQLVNRLKNHPAILMWVIGNEWNYNMLYSKLTPTEASERVRTVARLIKSLDGTHPVASVYGMVPTIDQLEALAEVDVWGLTAYTGLSFGSLFDTWASRSEKPMFVAEYGADAYNAKTGSVDEADQATATKALTEEVIENSALDGGACSGGLIFELGDEWWKDAGGSPERHNRGGVAPGGGPFPDSTFNEEYWGLVHEDRRPRAAYRAYASVQTPEARAATASDEDTSLEQSHSSDGREEIRVQGRQLLVGGKPIFLKGVDWNPVPRGLRPPRGIRYREYVERDAKMMADIGINAVRTYEPITDTFVLDTFHRYGIWVANTVYSYGGSSPRRAAQLVNRLKNHPAILMWVIGNEWNYNMLY
;
A
#
# COMPACT_ATOMS: atom_id res chain seq x y z
N TRP A 1 -15.29 36.36 5.82
CA TRP A 1 -15.07 36.18 4.37
C TRP A 1 -16.06 35.10 3.96
N ASN A 2 -17.25 35.47 3.47
CA ASN A 2 -18.23 34.46 3.04
C ASN A 2 -17.77 33.92 1.68
N TYR A 3 -17.26 32.68 1.66
CA TYR A 3 -16.98 31.94 0.42
C TYR A 3 -18.22 31.92 -0.50
N ASN A 4 -19.43 31.98 0.07
CA ASN A 4 -20.71 32.11 -0.64
C ASN A 4 -20.94 33.44 -1.41
N MET A 5 -20.16 34.50 -1.17
CA MET A 5 -20.41 35.80 -1.84
C MET A 5 -19.93 35.88 -3.30
N LEU A 6 -19.15 34.91 -3.81
CA LEU A 6 -18.67 34.95 -5.21
C LEU A 6 -19.76 34.57 -6.23
N TYR A 7 -20.74 33.73 -5.86
CA TYR A 7 -21.87 33.38 -6.73
C TYR A 7 -23.07 34.32 -6.60
N SER A 8 -23.19 35.04 -5.48
CA SER A 8 -24.29 35.98 -5.19
C SER A 8 -24.45 37.16 -6.17
N LYS A 9 -23.61 37.25 -7.21
CA LYS A 9 -23.60 38.35 -8.19
C LYS A 9 -23.80 37.91 -9.65
N LEU A 10 -23.90 36.61 -9.92
CA LEU A 10 -24.08 36.09 -11.28
C LEU A 10 -25.47 35.46 -11.40
N THR A 11 -26.12 35.71 -12.52
CA THR A 11 -27.31 34.96 -12.92
C THR A 11 -26.92 33.53 -13.31
N PRO A 12 -27.85 32.55 -13.26
CA PRO A 12 -27.61 31.20 -13.76
C PRO A 12 -27.04 31.15 -15.17
N THR A 13 -27.52 32.02 -16.06
CA THR A 13 -27.02 32.14 -17.44
C THR A 13 -25.56 32.60 -17.50
N GLU A 14 -25.18 33.61 -16.71
CA GLU A 14 -23.80 34.10 -16.67
C GLU A 14 -22.84 33.07 -16.06
N ALA A 15 -23.28 32.33 -15.05
CA ALA A 15 -22.50 31.24 -14.46
C ALA A 15 -22.27 30.11 -15.48
N SER A 16 -23.34 29.66 -16.17
CA SER A 16 -23.23 28.69 -17.26
C SER A 16 -22.30 29.16 -18.39
N GLU A 17 -22.39 30.42 -18.81
CA GLU A 17 -21.51 30.96 -19.86
C GLU A 17 -20.04 30.95 -19.45
N ARG A 18 -19.75 31.24 -18.16
CA ARG A 18 -18.38 31.15 -17.63
C ARG A 18 -17.87 29.72 -17.60
N VAL A 19 -18.67 28.78 -17.11
CA VAL A 19 -18.30 27.34 -17.09
C VAL A 19 -18.04 26.86 -18.51
N ARG A 20 -18.93 27.17 -19.47
CA ARG A 20 -18.76 26.87 -20.89
C ARG A 20 -17.47 27.43 -21.46
N THR A 21 -17.19 28.72 -21.20
CA THR A 21 -15.99 29.39 -21.68
C THR A 21 -14.72 28.74 -21.14
N VAL A 22 -14.69 28.43 -19.84
CA VAL A 22 -13.54 27.79 -19.20
C VAL A 22 -13.38 26.35 -19.70
N ALA A 23 -14.46 25.58 -19.84
CA ALA A 23 -14.43 24.23 -20.37
C ALA A 23 -13.85 24.20 -21.80
N ARG A 24 -14.33 25.06 -22.69
CA ARG A 24 -13.76 25.21 -24.05
C ARG A 24 -12.28 25.54 -24.03
N LEU A 25 -11.88 26.43 -23.13
CA LEU A 25 -10.48 26.81 -22.98
C LEU A 25 -9.64 25.62 -22.53
N ILE A 26 -10.06 24.87 -21.51
CA ILE A 26 -9.33 23.68 -21.04
C ILE A 26 -9.20 22.66 -22.17
N LYS A 27 -10.31 22.33 -22.86
CA LYS A 27 -10.30 21.37 -23.99
C LYS A 27 -9.41 21.81 -25.15
N SER A 28 -9.25 23.10 -25.38
CA SER A 28 -8.32 23.62 -26.39
C SER A 28 -6.84 23.44 -26.01
N LEU A 29 -6.55 23.26 -24.72
CA LEU A 29 -5.19 23.10 -24.18
C LEU A 29 -4.85 21.64 -23.90
N ASP A 30 -5.86 20.86 -23.48
CA ASP A 30 -5.76 19.48 -23.07
C ASP A 30 -6.98 18.72 -23.61
N GLY A 31 -6.74 17.93 -24.66
CA GLY A 31 -7.76 17.07 -25.25
C GLY A 31 -7.74 15.64 -24.73
N THR A 32 -6.85 15.32 -23.78
CA THR A 32 -6.67 13.96 -23.24
C THR A 32 -7.37 13.75 -21.91
N HIS A 33 -7.61 14.82 -21.14
CA HIS A 33 -8.31 14.75 -19.86
C HIS A 33 -9.75 15.29 -19.97
N PRO A 34 -10.74 14.61 -19.37
CA PRO A 34 -12.09 15.12 -19.30
C PRO A 34 -12.20 16.39 -18.46
N VAL A 35 -13.15 17.25 -18.83
CA VAL A 35 -13.52 18.43 -18.04
C VAL A 35 -14.75 18.12 -17.21
N ALA A 36 -14.63 18.25 -15.91
CA ALA A 36 -15.70 18.06 -14.96
C ALA A 36 -16.28 19.39 -14.44
N SER A 37 -17.56 19.39 -14.12
CA SER A 37 -18.21 20.49 -13.38
C SER A 37 -18.93 19.93 -12.17
N VAL A 38 -18.79 20.59 -11.02
CA VAL A 38 -19.51 20.22 -9.80
C VAL A 38 -20.75 21.08 -9.63
N TYR A 39 -21.90 20.41 -9.49
CA TYR A 39 -23.23 20.98 -9.48
C TYR A 39 -24.01 20.50 -8.25
N GLY A 40 -24.93 21.32 -7.78
CA GLY A 40 -25.62 21.10 -6.52
C GLY A 40 -26.80 20.14 -6.57
N MET A 41 -27.56 20.15 -7.65
CA MET A 41 -28.73 19.28 -7.84
C MET A 41 -28.61 18.59 -9.18
N VAL A 42 -29.42 17.58 -9.49
CA VAL A 42 -29.42 16.99 -10.84
C VAL A 42 -29.82 18.06 -11.87
N PRO A 43 -28.96 18.42 -12.84
CA PRO A 43 -29.27 19.43 -13.86
C PRO A 43 -30.48 19.02 -14.70
N THR A 44 -31.19 20.01 -15.24
CA THR A 44 -32.22 19.79 -16.27
C THR A 44 -31.57 19.45 -17.61
N ILE A 45 -32.34 18.85 -18.54
CA ILE A 45 -31.86 18.52 -19.88
C ILE A 45 -31.31 19.76 -20.59
N ASP A 46 -32.04 20.88 -20.55
CA ASP A 46 -31.61 22.16 -21.14
C ASP A 46 -30.27 22.66 -20.58
N GLN A 47 -30.00 22.44 -19.28
CA GLN A 47 -28.74 22.81 -18.65
C GLN A 47 -27.59 21.90 -19.08
N LEU A 48 -27.85 20.60 -19.24
CA LEU A 48 -26.87 19.65 -19.76
C LEU A 48 -26.50 19.97 -21.21
N GLU A 49 -27.50 20.30 -22.04
CA GLU A 49 -27.31 20.72 -23.44
C GLU A 49 -26.55 22.05 -23.52
N ALA A 50 -26.87 23.01 -22.65
CA ALA A 50 -26.17 24.27 -22.56
C ALA A 50 -24.69 24.11 -22.16
N LEU A 51 -24.32 23.03 -21.49
CA LEU A 51 -22.96 22.73 -21.04
C LEU A 51 -22.43 21.46 -21.68
N ALA A 52 -22.64 21.32 -22.99
CA ALA A 52 -22.21 20.17 -23.77
C ALA A 52 -20.71 19.87 -23.64
N GLU A 53 -19.88 20.90 -23.37
CA GLU A 53 -18.43 20.78 -23.21
C GLU A 53 -17.99 20.13 -21.90
N VAL A 54 -18.86 20.05 -20.89
CA VAL A 54 -18.58 19.30 -19.66
C VAL A 54 -18.71 17.82 -19.96
N ASP A 55 -17.63 17.08 -19.76
CA ASP A 55 -17.56 15.64 -20.03
C ASP A 55 -18.11 14.81 -18.86
N VAL A 56 -17.91 15.29 -17.62
CA VAL A 56 -18.23 14.56 -16.38
C VAL A 56 -18.94 15.48 -15.39
N TRP A 57 -19.96 14.98 -14.69
CA TRP A 57 -20.73 15.78 -13.74
C TRP A 57 -20.52 15.31 -12.30
N GLY A 58 -20.01 16.21 -11.46
CA GLY A 58 -19.98 16.01 -10.01
C GLY A 58 -21.27 16.54 -9.38
N LEU A 59 -21.91 15.79 -8.50
CA LEU A 59 -23.12 16.22 -7.78
C LEU A 59 -22.91 16.25 -6.26
N THR A 60 -23.19 17.37 -5.61
CA THR A 60 -23.22 17.45 -4.14
C THR A 60 -24.55 16.95 -3.61
N ALA A 61 -24.53 16.06 -2.62
CA ALA A 61 -25.74 15.58 -1.98
C ALA A 61 -25.58 15.34 -0.46
N TYR A 62 -26.36 16.10 0.31
CA TYR A 62 -26.51 15.94 1.77
C TYR A 62 -27.99 15.66 2.10
N THR A 63 -28.39 14.40 2.00
CA THR A 63 -29.81 13.96 1.98
C THR A 63 -30.18 12.96 3.10
N GLY A 64 -29.31 12.76 4.10
CA GLY A 64 -29.53 11.81 5.18
C GLY A 64 -28.78 10.49 4.96
N LEU A 65 -29.45 9.35 5.07
CA LEU A 65 -28.87 8.00 4.89
C LEU A 65 -29.05 7.44 3.47
N SER A 66 -29.70 8.17 2.57
CA SER A 66 -29.83 7.77 1.16
C SER A 66 -29.88 8.97 0.22
N PHE A 67 -29.45 8.77 -1.02
CA PHE A 67 -29.56 9.74 -2.12
C PHE A 67 -30.95 9.77 -2.78
N GLY A 68 -31.85 8.86 -2.40
CA GLY A 68 -33.20 8.79 -2.93
C GLY A 68 -33.19 8.60 -4.45
N SER A 69 -33.93 9.43 -5.19
CA SER A 69 -34.06 9.29 -6.65
C SER A 69 -32.90 9.92 -7.45
N LEU A 70 -31.78 10.29 -6.81
CA LEU A 70 -30.69 11.02 -7.47
C LEU A 70 -30.17 10.30 -8.72
N PHE A 71 -29.82 9.02 -8.57
CA PHE A 71 -29.23 8.20 -9.65
C PHE A 71 -30.24 7.93 -10.77
N ASP A 72 -31.48 7.59 -10.44
CA ASP A 72 -32.56 7.41 -11.41
C ASP A 72 -32.85 8.70 -12.19
N THR A 73 -32.86 9.82 -11.48
CA THR A 73 -33.10 11.14 -12.10
C THR A 73 -31.96 11.48 -13.05
N TRP A 74 -30.71 11.22 -12.68
CA TRP A 74 -29.57 11.39 -13.58
C TRP A 74 -29.69 10.49 -14.81
N ALA A 75 -29.91 9.19 -14.61
CA ALA A 75 -30.04 8.20 -15.68
C ALA A 75 -31.15 8.53 -16.67
N SER A 76 -32.24 9.18 -16.22
CA SER A 76 -33.32 9.64 -17.10
C SER A 76 -32.99 10.86 -17.95
N ARG A 77 -31.89 11.57 -17.65
CA ARG A 77 -31.53 12.86 -18.26
C ARG A 77 -30.20 12.83 -19.02
N SER A 78 -29.27 11.96 -18.65
CA SER A 78 -27.95 11.93 -19.28
C SER A 78 -27.31 10.55 -19.31
N GLU A 79 -26.55 10.31 -20.37
CA GLU A 79 -25.61 9.19 -20.50
C GLU A 79 -24.17 9.58 -20.16
N LYS A 80 -23.92 10.83 -19.77
CA LYS A 80 -22.58 11.25 -19.35
C LYS A 80 -22.22 10.63 -17.99
N PRO A 81 -20.92 10.37 -17.72
CA PRO A 81 -20.48 9.94 -16.41
C PRO A 81 -20.82 10.98 -15.35
N MET A 82 -21.21 10.50 -14.18
CA MET A 82 -21.41 11.33 -13.00
C MET A 82 -20.71 10.72 -11.79
N PHE A 83 -20.30 11.56 -10.84
CA PHE A 83 -19.84 11.13 -9.52
C PHE A 83 -20.50 11.98 -8.43
N VAL A 84 -20.65 11.43 -7.23
CA VAL A 84 -21.12 12.23 -6.09
C VAL A 84 -19.92 13.03 -5.58
N ALA A 85 -19.90 14.33 -5.87
CA ALA A 85 -18.73 15.18 -5.62
C ALA A 85 -18.52 15.50 -4.15
N GLU A 86 -19.61 15.54 -3.38
CA GLU A 86 -19.61 15.72 -1.93
C GLU A 86 -20.78 14.94 -1.34
N TYR A 87 -20.50 14.12 -0.34
CA TYR A 87 -21.51 13.46 0.49
C TYR A 87 -20.91 13.09 1.85
N GLY A 88 -21.77 12.68 2.78
CA GLY A 88 -21.38 12.20 4.10
C GLY A 88 -22.24 12.81 5.21
N ALA A 89 -21.70 12.76 6.42
CA ALA A 89 -22.29 13.38 7.61
C ALA A 89 -21.18 13.95 8.50
N ASP A 90 -21.50 15.01 9.23
CA ASP A 90 -20.62 15.49 10.29
C ASP A 90 -20.79 14.67 11.57
N ALA A 91 -19.75 14.68 12.40
CA ALA A 91 -19.70 13.92 13.63
C ALA A 91 -20.41 14.61 14.81
N TYR A 92 -20.97 15.82 14.67
CA TYR A 92 -21.57 16.52 15.80
C TYR A 92 -23.10 16.42 15.75
N ASN A 93 -23.68 15.71 16.71
CA ASN A 93 -25.11 15.58 16.81
C ASN A 93 -25.68 16.75 17.66
N ALA A 94 -26.27 17.73 16.98
CA ALA A 94 -26.93 18.90 17.56
C ALA A 94 -28.16 18.55 18.42
N LYS A 95 -28.81 17.40 18.20
CA LYS A 95 -29.92 16.94 19.07
C LYS A 95 -29.42 16.49 20.43
N THR A 96 -28.25 15.85 20.50
CA THR A 96 -27.64 15.37 21.75
C THR A 96 -26.64 16.38 22.33
N GLY A 97 -26.16 17.31 21.52
CA GLY A 97 -25.18 18.32 21.91
C GLY A 97 -23.75 17.77 22.03
N SER A 98 -23.43 16.64 21.41
CA SER A 98 -22.13 15.97 21.52
C SER A 98 -21.65 15.37 20.21
N VAL A 99 -20.34 15.08 20.14
CA VAL A 99 -19.77 14.28 19.05
C VAL A 99 -20.31 12.86 19.11
N ASP A 100 -20.83 12.38 17.98
CA ASP A 100 -21.36 11.04 17.76
C ASP A 100 -20.70 10.41 16.52
N GLU A 101 -19.53 9.80 16.73
CA GLU A 101 -18.80 9.13 15.66
C GLU A 101 -19.52 7.87 15.13
N ALA A 102 -20.42 7.28 15.92
CA ALA A 102 -21.14 6.08 15.52
C ALA A 102 -22.20 6.40 14.45
N ASP A 103 -22.93 7.50 14.64
CA ASP A 103 -23.89 7.99 13.65
C ASP A 103 -23.17 8.46 12.37
N GLN A 104 -22.03 9.15 12.50
CA GLN A 104 -21.19 9.52 11.37
C GLN A 104 -20.73 8.28 10.57
N ALA A 105 -20.28 7.23 11.27
CA ALA A 105 -19.85 5.99 10.66
C ALA A 105 -20.99 5.25 9.95
N THR A 106 -22.19 5.25 10.55
CA THR A 106 -23.41 4.71 9.96
C THR A 106 -23.73 5.38 8.63
N ALA A 107 -23.75 6.70 8.60
CA ALA A 107 -24.03 7.46 7.37
C ALA A 107 -22.92 7.28 6.32
N THR A 108 -21.66 7.31 6.74
CA THR A 108 -20.50 7.07 5.87
C THR A 108 -20.62 5.75 5.13
N LYS A 109 -20.95 4.67 5.86
CA LYS A 109 -21.11 3.34 5.27
C LYS A 109 -22.31 3.28 4.34
N ALA A 110 -23.51 3.65 4.83
CA ALA A 110 -24.76 3.53 4.08
C ALA A 110 -24.72 4.30 2.75
N LEU A 111 -24.26 5.56 2.78
CA LEU A 111 -24.16 6.37 1.57
C LEU A 111 -23.11 5.80 0.61
N THR A 112 -21.94 5.38 1.10
CA THR A 112 -20.91 4.80 0.23
C THR A 112 -21.38 3.49 -0.41
N GLU A 113 -22.10 2.65 0.33
CA GLU A 113 -22.72 1.42 -0.21
C GLU A 113 -23.73 1.75 -1.31
N GLU A 114 -24.58 2.76 -1.15
CA GLU A 114 -25.55 3.18 -2.17
C GLU A 114 -24.86 3.75 -3.43
N VAL A 115 -23.74 4.49 -3.29
CA VAL A 115 -22.91 4.91 -4.44
C VAL A 115 -22.39 3.68 -5.21
N ILE A 116 -21.92 2.67 -4.50
CA ILE A 116 -21.40 1.42 -5.08
C ILE A 116 -22.51 0.62 -5.76
N GLU A 117 -23.69 0.49 -5.14
CA GLU A 117 -24.85 -0.19 -5.71
C GLU A 117 -25.34 0.45 -7.02
N ASN A 118 -25.11 1.76 -7.17
CA ASN A 118 -25.44 2.50 -8.38
C ASN A 118 -24.26 2.63 -9.35
N SER A 119 -23.23 1.81 -9.19
CA SER A 119 -22.01 1.83 -10.02
C SER A 119 -22.31 1.65 -11.51
N ALA A 120 -21.73 2.51 -12.34
CA ALA A 120 -21.76 2.39 -13.79
C ALA A 120 -21.00 1.14 -14.29
N LEU A 121 -20.14 0.52 -13.47
CA LEU A 121 -19.52 -0.77 -13.79
C LEU A 121 -20.54 -1.92 -13.75
N ASP A 122 -21.57 -1.78 -12.91
CA ASP A 122 -22.64 -2.76 -12.72
C ASP A 122 -23.94 -2.38 -13.47
N GLY A 123 -23.83 -1.45 -14.43
CA GLY A 123 -24.96 -0.95 -15.24
C GLY A 123 -25.76 0.20 -14.61
N GLY A 124 -25.32 0.71 -13.46
CA GLY A 124 -25.87 1.88 -12.79
C GLY A 124 -25.49 3.21 -13.45
N ALA A 125 -25.73 4.31 -12.72
CA ALA A 125 -25.55 5.67 -13.23
C ALA A 125 -24.21 6.32 -12.81
N CYS A 126 -23.56 5.79 -11.78
CA CYS A 126 -22.55 6.49 -11.00
C CYS A 126 -21.13 5.94 -11.21
N SER A 127 -20.17 6.80 -11.54
CA SER A 127 -18.76 6.45 -11.67
C SER A 127 -18.01 6.48 -10.32
N GLY A 128 -18.69 6.75 -9.20
CA GLY A 128 -18.12 6.78 -7.85
C GLY A 128 -18.51 8.03 -7.04
N GLY A 129 -17.82 8.26 -5.93
CA GLY A 129 -18.08 9.40 -5.06
C GLY A 129 -16.87 9.84 -4.24
N LEU A 130 -16.86 11.11 -3.85
CA LEU A 130 -15.87 11.69 -2.95
C LEU A 130 -16.54 12.11 -1.64
N ILE A 131 -16.08 11.49 -0.55
CA ILE A 131 -16.61 11.80 0.77
C ILE A 131 -16.03 13.11 1.28
N PHE A 132 -16.89 13.94 1.84
CA PHE A 132 -16.52 15.20 2.49
C PHE A 132 -16.34 14.92 3.98
N GLU A 133 -15.13 14.89 4.53
CA GLU A 133 -13.81 15.13 3.92
C GLU A 133 -12.72 14.31 4.63
N LEU A 134 -11.44 14.41 4.23
CA LEU A 134 -10.41 13.61 4.91
C LEU A 134 -10.31 13.97 6.40
N GLY A 135 -10.09 15.24 6.74
CA GLY A 135 -9.83 15.66 8.11
C GLY A 135 -10.58 16.92 8.49
N ASP A 136 -10.93 17.05 9.77
CA ASP A 136 -11.64 18.22 10.29
C ASP A 136 -10.92 19.53 9.95
N GLU A 137 -11.72 20.54 9.61
CA GLU A 137 -11.26 21.86 9.22
C GLU A 137 -11.86 22.95 10.11
N TRP A 138 -11.14 23.34 11.16
CA TRP A 138 -11.60 24.26 12.21
C TRP A 138 -11.80 25.71 11.76
N TRP A 139 -11.63 25.99 10.47
CA TRP A 139 -11.81 27.33 9.92
C TRP A 139 -13.19 27.53 9.29
N LYS A 140 -13.94 26.45 9.06
CA LYS A 140 -15.14 26.48 8.20
C LYS A 140 -16.31 27.22 8.84
N ASP A 141 -16.45 27.25 10.17
CA ASP A 141 -17.44 28.13 10.78
C ASP A 141 -17.07 29.60 10.53
N ALA A 142 -17.86 30.27 9.70
CA ALA A 142 -17.69 31.67 9.35
C ALA A 142 -17.84 32.61 10.56
N GLY A 143 -18.59 32.19 11.59
CA GLY A 143 -18.72 32.87 12.88
C GLY A 143 -17.69 32.43 13.93
N GLY A 144 -16.91 31.39 13.63
CA GLY A 144 -15.97 30.72 14.52
C GLY A 144 -14.53 31.24 14.48
N SER A 145 -13.68 30.58 15.26
CA SER A 145 -12.25 30.88 15.43
C SER A 145 -11.44 29.70 14.89
N PRO A 146 -10.49 29.91 13.96
CA PRO A 146 -9.69 28.82 13.39
C PRO A 146 -8.81 28.09 14.43
N GLU A 147 -8.73 28.63 15.65
CA GLU A 147 -8.04 28.05 16.79
C GLU A 147 -8.91 27.16 17.67
N ARG A 148 -10.23 27.07 17.43
CA ARG A 148 -11.19 26.30 18.24
C ARG A 148 -12.08 25.46 17.34
N HIS A 149 -12.50 24.31 17.86
CA HIS A 149 -13.52 23.51 17.21
C HIS A 149 -14.89 24.13 17.52
N ASN A 150 -15.45 24.83 16.55
CA ASN A 150 -16.68 25.59 16.62
C ASN A 150 -17.88 24.80 16.08
N ARG A 151 -19.05 25.03 16.67
CA ARG A 151 -20.33 24.43 16.26
C ARG A 151 -21.09 25.41 15.38
N GLY A 152 -21.81 24.87 14.41
CA GLY A 152 -22.54 25.65 13.40
C GLY A 152 -21.94 25.50 12.00
N GLY A 153 -22.60 26.13 11.04
CA GLY A 153 -22.33 25.94 9.62
C GLY A 153 -23.62 26.09 8.81
N VAL A 154 -23.49 26.32 7.51
CA VAL A 154 -24.60 26.35 6.56
C VAL A 154 -24.11 25.75 5.25
N ALA A 155 -24.49 24.50 4.99
CA ALA A 155 -24.33 23.89 3.67
C ALA A 155 -25.70 23.70 2.98
N PRO A 156 -25.73 23.59 1.65
CA PRO A 156 -26.96 23.37 0.91
C PRO A 156 -27.48 21.92 1.08
N GLY A 157 -28.82 21.74 1.16
CA GLY A 157 -29.44 20.41 1.13
C GLY A 157 -30.53 20.19 2.19
N GLY A 158 -30.97 18.93 2.33
CA GLY A 158 -31.92 18.49 3.37
C GLY A 158 -31.28 18.28 4.75
N GLY A 159 -29.96 18.42 4.82
CA GLY A 159 -29.13 18.28 6.00
C GLY A 159 -28.57 16.87 6.19
N PRO A 160 -27.40 16.73 6.83
CA PRO A 160 -26.80 15.43 7.08
C PRO A 160 -27.58 14.61 8.11
N PHE A 161 -27.43 13.29 8.06
CA PHE A 161 -27.81 12.42 9.18
C PHE A 161 -26.92 12.72 10.40
N PRO A 162 -27.43 12.68 11.65
CA PRO A 162 -28.76 12.26 12.10
C PRO A 162 -29.77 13.41 12.35
N ASP A 163 -29.36 14.67 12.23
CA ASP A 163 -30.11 15.81 12.77
C ASP A 163 -30.43 16.92 11.78
N SER A 164 -30.03 16.75 10.52
CA SER A 164 -30.20 17.74 9.45
C SER A 164 -29.54 19.09 9.73
N THR A 165 -28.55 19.14 10.63
CA THR A 165 -27.81 20.35 11.00
C THR A 165 -26.38 20.23 10.53
N PHE A 166 -25.88 21.24 9.82
CA PHE A 166 -24.49 21.26 9.38
C PHE A 166 -23.58 21.79 10.49
N ASN A 167 -22.65 20.96 10.97
CA ASN A 167 -21.53 21.42 11.80
C ASN A 167 -20.25 21.34 10.96
N GLU A 168 -19.94 22.43 10.27
CA GLU A 168 -18.97 22.47 9.17
C GLU A 168 -17.54 22.09 9.56
N GLU A 169 -17.21 22.05 10.85
CA GLU A 169 -15.87 21.68 11.31
C GLU A 169 -15.73 20.20 11.70
N TYR A 170 -16.81 19.41 11.63
CA TYR A 170 -16.85 18.02 12.15
C TYR A 170 -16.98 16.94 11.05
N TRP A 171 -16.62 17.24 9.81
CA TRP A 171 -16.83 16.36 8.64
C TRP A 171 -15.74 15.32 8.42
N GLY A 172 -14.58 15.46 9.07
CA GLY A 172 -13.43 14.63 8.76
C GLY A 172 -13.71 13.15 8.99
N LEU A 173 -13.20 12.28 8.11
CA LEU A 173 -12.98 10.88 8.44
C LEU A 173 -11.99 10.74 9.59
N VAL A 174 -11.05 11.69 9.68
CA VAL A 174 -10.10 11.82 10.78
C VAL A 174 -10.20 13.19 11.43
N HIS A 175 -9.67 13.30 12.63
CA HIS A 175 -9.50 14.58 13.30
C HIS A 175 -8.54 15.51 12.53
N GLU A 176 -8.48 16.78 12.93
CA GLU A 176 -7.55 17.79 12.40
C GLU A 176 -6.08 17.34 12.55
N ASP A 177 -5.78 16.59 13.62
CA ASP A 177 -4.47 15.99 13.90
C ASP A 177 -4.23 14.64 13.19
N ARG A 178 -5.19 14.20 12.37
CA ARG A 178 -5.26 12.92 11.64
C ARG A 178 -5.45 11.67 12.49
N ARG A 179 -5.93 11.79 13.73
CA ARG A 179 -6.40 10.62 14.48
C ARG A 179 -7.68 10.04 13.83
N PRO A 180 -7.73 8.73 13.48
CA PRO A 180 -8.90 8.16 12.80
C PRO A 180 -10.18 8.10 13.66
N ARG A 181 -11.31 8.54 13.10
CA ARG A 181 -12.65 8.37 13.68
C ARG A 181 -13.24 7.01 13.30
N ALA A 182 -14.40 6.67 13.89
CA ALA A 182 -15.17 5.50 13.44
C ALA A 182 -15.55 5.57 11.95
N ALA A 183 -15.82 6.75 11.40
CA ALA A 183 -16.11 6.96 9.99
C ALA A 183 -14.97 6.51 9.05
N TYR A 184 -13.70 6.77 9.41
CA TYR A 184 -12.55 6.27 8.65
C TYR A 184 -12.57 4.74 8.50
N ARG A 185 -12.87 4.03 9.60
CA ARG A 185 -12.98 2.56 9.60
C ARG A 185 -14.20 2.07 8.83
N ALA A 186 -15.32 2.78 8.92
CA ALA A 186 -16.51 2.48 8.15
C ALA A 186 -16.26 2.62 6.64
N TYR A 187 -15.60 3.70 6.22
CA TYR A 187 -15.21 3.94 4.83
C TYR A 187 -14.22 2.88 4.33
N ALA A 188 -13.28 2.46 5.17
CA ALA A 188 -12.36 1.36 4.85
C ALA A 188 -13.07 0.03 4.60
N SER A 189 -14.17 -0.24 5.31
CA SER A 189 -14.89 -1.52 5.23
C SER A 189 -15.66 -1.74 3.93
N VAL A 190 -15.90 -0.68 3.14
CA VAL A 190 -16.67 -0.77 1.90
C VAL A 190 -15.75 -1.08 0.71
N GLN A 191 -16.04 -2.18 0.01
CA GLN A 191 -15.29 -2.61 -1.18
C GLN A 191 -15.88 -1.99 -2.45
N THR A 192 -15.02 -1.53 -3.37
CA THR A 192 -15.44 -1.06 -4.69
C THR A 192 -15.99 -2.22 -5.54
N PRO A 193 -16.78 -1.94 -6.60
CA PRO A 193 -17.25 -2.97 -7.54
C PRO A 193 -16.13 -3.88 -8.07
N GLU A 194 -14.98 -3.30 -8.43
CA GLU A 194 -13.83 -4.05 -8.93
C GLU A 194 -13.25 -4.98 -7.87
N ALA A 195 -13.15 -4.50 -6.62
CA ALA A 195 -12.70 -5.32 -5.50
C ALA A 195 -13.70 -6.44 -5.19
N ARG A 196 -15.02 -6.16 -5.24
CA ARG A 196 -16.08 -7.16 -5.07
C ARG A 196 -16.05 -8.21 -6.18
N ALA A 197 -15.88 -7.79 -7.44
CA ALA A 197 -15.81 -8.67 -8.59
C ALA A 197 -14.57 -9.57 -8.53
N ALA A 198 -13.41 -9.03 -8.12
CA ALA A 198 -12.21 -9.83 -7.88
C ALA A 198 -12.43 -10.88 -6.79
N THR A 199 -13.12 -10.54 -5.70
CA THR A 199 -13.50 -11.51 -4.66
C THR A 199 -14.55 -12.53 -5.12
N ALA A 200 -15.50 -12.12 -5.96
CA ALA A 200 -16.57 -13.01 -6.46
C ALA A 200 -16.09 -13.95 -7.58
N SER A 201 -15.14 -13.52 -8.42
CA SER A 201 -14.48 -14.39 -9.41
C SER A 201 -13.60 -15.45 -8.75
N ASP A 202 -13.08 -15.15 -7.55
CA ASP A 202 -12.39 -16.13 -6.70
C ASP A 202 -13.40 -17.11 -6.04
N GLU A 203 -14.67 -16.71 -5.82
CA GLU A 203 -15.72 -17.59 -5.26
C GLU A 203 -16.31 -18.59 -6.27
N ASP A 204 -16.58 -18.21 -7.52
CA ASP A 204 -17.24 -19.09 -8.53
C ASP A 204 -16.28 -20.15 -9.14
N THR A 205 -14.98 -20.07 -8.88
CA THR A 205 -14.00 -21.08 -9.29
C THR A 205 -13.60 -22.07 -8.19
N SER A 206 -14.18 -21.96 -7.00
CA SER A 206 -13.80 -22.80 -5.85
C SER A 206 -14.94 -23.67 -5.32
N LEU A 207 -15.07 -24.87 -5.90
CA LEU A 207 -15.66 -26.00 -5.17
C LEU A 207 -14.80 -26.27 -3.92
N GLU A 208 -15.46 -26.19 -2.76
CA GLU A 208 -15.00 -26.61 -1.43
C GLU A 208 -13.67 -25.99 -0.94
N GLN A 209 -13.73 -24.85 -0.22
CA GLN A 209 -12.80 -24.61 0.89
C GLN A 209 -13.30 -23.60 1.93
N SER A 210 -13.24 -24.03 3.19
CA SER A 210 -13.75 -23.36 4.39
C SER A 210 -12.97 -22.10 4.75
N HIS A 211 -13.62 -20.94 4.68
CA HIS A 211 -13.09 -19.72 5.31
C HIS A 211 -13.30 -19.80 6.83
N SER A 212 -12.23 -19.62 7.60
CA SER A 212 -12.31 -19.55 9.05
C SER A 212 -12.95 -18.23 9.48
N SER A 213 -13.80 -18.28 10.52
CA SER A 213 -14.68 -17.19 10.96
C SER A 213 -13.98 -15.98 11.61
N ASP A 214 -12.66 -15.84 11.44
CA ASP A 214 -11.85 -14.82 12.13
C ASP A 214 -11.06 -13.90 11.20
N GLY A 215 -11.24 -14.00 9.88
CA GLY A 215 -10.61 -13.13 8.90
C GLY A 215 -9.12 -13.40 8.65
N ARG A 216 -8.58 -14.54 9.09
CA ARG A 216 -7.21 -14.96 8.78
C ARG A 216 -7.10 -15.63 7.41
N GLU A 217 -6.09 -15.22 6.65
CA GLU A 217 -5.64 -15.94 5.47
C GLU A 217 -5.03 -17.28 5.90
N GLU A 218 -5.54 -18.37 5.32
CA GLU A 218 -5.05 -19.69 5.64
C GLU A 218 -3.67 -19.93 5.00
N ILE A 219 -2.71 -20.39 5.80
CA ILE A 219 -1.37 -20.74 5.31
C ILE A 219 -1.28 -22.25 5.13
N ARG A 220 -0.85 -22.70 3.95
CA ARG A 220 -0.69 -24.13 3.64
C ARG A 220 0.57 -24.40 2.83
N VAL A 221 1.10 -25.61 2.98
CA VAL A 221 2.12 -26.17 2.09
C VAL A 221 1.42 -27.07 1.07
N GLN A 222 1.67 -26.85 -0.22
CA GLN A 222 1.18 -27.72 -1.29
C GLN A 222 2.30 -28.03 -2.27
N GLY A 223 2.76 -29.28 -2.29
CA GLY A 223 3.95 -29.65 -3.05
C GLY A 223 5.14 -28.75 -2.66
N ARG A 224 5.74 -28.09 -3.66
CA ARG A 224 6.88 -27.16 -3.46
C ARG A 224 6.46 -25.71 -3.23
N GLN A 225 5.17 -25.43 -3.05
CA GLN A 225 4.63 -24.09 -2.91
C GLN A 225 4.17 -23.81 -1.47
N LEU A 226 4.33 -22.55 -1.08
CA LEU A 226 3.67 -21.96 0.08
C LEU A 226 2.42 -21.23 -0.42
N LEU A 227 1.29 -21.50 0.19
CA LEU A 227 0.01 -20.88 -0.13
C LEU A 227 -0.42 -20.00 1.03
N VAL A 228 -0.92 -18.81 0.70
CA VAL A 228 -1.54 -17.85 1.60
C VAL A 228 -2.91 -17.53 1.05
N GLY A 229 -3.96 -17.77 1.83
CA GLY A 229 -5.35 -17.59 1.36
C GLY A 229 -5.67 -18.45 0.13
N GLY A 230 -5.04 -19.62 0.01
CA GLY A 230 -5.19 -20.52 -1.15
C GLY A 230 -4.37 -20.13 -2.38
N LYS A 231 -3.65 -19.01 -2.38
CA LYS A 231 -2.82 -18.54 -3.51
C LYS A 231 -1.33 -18.80 -3.25
N PRO A 232 -0.56 -19.35 -4.19
CA PRO A 232 0.89 -19.49 -4.05
C PRO A 232 1.55 -18.12 -3.85
N ILE A 233 2.53 -18.05 -2.94
CA ILE A 233 3.36 -16.86 -2.71
C ILE A 233 4.82 -17.15 -3.04
N PHE A 234 5.44 -16.28 -3.85
CA PHE A 234 6.88 -16.21 -4.03
C PHE A 234 7.50 -15.23 -3.03
N LEU A 235 8.47 -15.70 -2.26
CA LEU A 235 9.15 -14.90 -1.24
C LEU A 235 10.22 -14.03 -1.88
N LYS A 236 9.91 -12.76 -2.15
CA LYS A 236 10.92 -11.73 -2.41
C LYS A 236 11.24 -11.08 -1.08
N GLY A 237 12.20 -11.64 -0.34
CA GLY A 237 12.40 -11.31 1.05
C GLY A 237 13.78 -10.76 1.42
N VAL A 238 13.94 -10.42 2.69
CA VAL A 238 15.19 -9.91 3.25
C VAL A 238 15.42 -10.43 4.67
N ASP A 239 16.69 -10.60 5.04
CA ASP A 239 17.06 -10.80 6.43
C ASP A 239 17.19 -9.48 7.18
N TRP A 240 16.66 -9.46 8.40
CA TRP A 240 16.54 -8.23 9.18
C TRP A 240 16.86 -8.41 10.66
N ASN A 241 17.87 -7.68 11.13
CA ASN A 241 18.29 -7.68 12.54
C ASN A 241 18.85 -6.30 12.96
N PRO A 242 18.00 -5.26 13.10
CA PRO A 242 18.45 -3.89 13.31
C PRO A 242 19.20 -3.73 14.64
N VAL A 243 20.54 -3.69 14.57
CA VAL A 243 21.44 -3.40 15.69
C VAL A 243 22.15 -2.08 15.41
N PRO A 244 21.87 -1.01 16.18
CA PRO A 244 22.56 0.27 16.02
C PRO A 244 24.07 0.15 16.24
N ARG A 245 24.81 1.08 15.63
CA ARG A 245 26.24 1.29 15.87
C ARG A 245 26.55 1.34 17.37
N GLY A 246 27.66 0.69 17.75
CA GLY A 246 28.13 0.60 19.13
C GLY A 246 27.47 -0.51 19.95
N LEU A 247 26.40 -1.14 19.45
CA LEU A 247 25.67 -2.20 20.15
C LEU A 247 25.99 -3.59 19.56
N ARG A 248 25.61 -4.63 20.30
CA ARG A 248 25.77 -6.04 19.90
C ARG A 248 24.51 -6.83 20.25
N PRO A 249 24.08 -7.79 19.42
CA PRO A 249 22.97 -8.67 19.76
C PRO A 249 23.33 -9.62 20.92
N PRO A 250 22.32 -10.24 21.57
CA PRO A 250 20.88 -10.00 21.35
C PRO A 250 20.39 -8.70 22.03
N ARG A 251 21.14 -8.12 22.98
CA ARG A 251 20.68 -6.94 23.76
C ARG A 251 20.62 -5.65 22.95
N GLY A 252 21.38 -5.57 21.86
CA GLY A 252 21.47 -4.41 20.98
C GLY A 252 20.37 -4.29 19.94
N ILE A 253 19.54 -5.33 19.76
CA ILE A 253 18.51 -5.34 18.72
C ILE A 253 17.41 -4.31 19.05
N ARG A 254 16.97 -3.56 18.03
CA ARG A 254 15.98 -2.47 18.14
C ARG A 254 14.86 -2.56 17.10
N TYR A 255 14.11 -3.68 17.11
CA TYR A 255 13.02 -3.87 16.16
C TYR A 255 12.01 -2.72 16.14
N ARG A 256 11.45 -2.33 17.30
CA ARG A 256 10.43 -1.26 17.39
C ARG A 256 10.94 0.10 16.87
N GLU A 257 12.20 0.43 17.11
CA GLU A 257 12.75 1.74 16.71
C GLU A 257 12.97 1.83 15.19
N TYR A 258 13.22 0.70 14.52
CA TYR A 258 13.55 0.65 13.10
C TYR A 258 12.37 0.24 12.21
N VAL A 259 11.40 -0.52 12.73
CA VAL A 259 10.39 -1.22 11.91
C VAL A 259 9.62 -0.30 10.96
N GLU A 260 9.19 0.90 11.37
CA GLU A 260 8.41 1.78 10.49
C GLU A 260 9.23 2.24 9.27
N ARG A 261 10.48 2.65 9.49
CA ARG A 261 11.37 3.08 8.40
C ARG A 261 11.76 1.90 7.52
N ASP A 262 12.20 0.82 8.14
CA ASP A 262 12.76 -0.33 7.45
C ASP A 262 11.66 -1.08 6.67
N ALA A 263 10.46 -1.30 7.24
CA ALA A 263 9.33 -1.93 6.56
C ALA A 263 8.83 -1.10 5.37
N LYS A 264 8.80 0.22 5.48
CA LYS A 264 8.49 1.09 4.34
C LYS A 264 9.52 0.91 3.21
N MET A 265 10.82 0.96 3.53
CA MET A 265 11.87 0.80 2.53
C MET A 265 11.85 -0.59 1.89
N MET A 266 11.46 -1.61 2.65
CA MET A 266 11.24 -2.96 2.13
C MET A 266 10.08 -2.99 1.12
N ALA A 267 8.90 -2.49 1.53
CA ALA A 267 7.71 -2.48 0.69
C ALA A 267 7.90 -1.66 -0.60
N ASP A 268 8.60 -0.51 -0.52
CA ASP A 268 8.88 0.36 -1.67
C ASP A 268 9.64 -0.35 -2.82
N ILE A 269 10.31 -1.48 -2.55
CA ILE A 269 11.04 -2.27 -3.56
C ILE A 269 10.47 -3.68 -3.78
N GLY A 270 9.25 -3.90 -3.31
CA GLY A 270 8.52 -5.15 -3.47
C GLY A 270 9.00 -6.28 -2.56
N ILE A 271 9.66 -5.98 -1.44
CA ILE A 271 9.92 -7.01 -0.42
C ILE A 271 8.59 -7.36 0.26
N ASN A 272 8.24 -8.64 0.25
CA ASN A 272 7.00 -9.17 0.82
C ASN A 272 7.24 -10.13 1.99
N ALA A 273 8.48 -10.43 2.35
CA ALA A 273 8.82 -11.32 3.45
C ALA A 273 10.08 -10.88 4.20
N VAL A 274 10.08 -11.10 5.52
CA VAL A 274 11.22 -10.82 6.39
C VAL A 274 11.52 -12.03 7.28
N ARG A 275 12.80 -12.34 7.47
CA ARG A 275 13.27 -13.30 8.48
C ARG A 275 14.17 -12.59 9.47
N THR A 276 14.08 -13.00 10.73
CA THR A 276 14.91 -12.46 11.82
C THR A 276 15.74 -13.56 12.48
N TYR A 277 16.83 -13.21 13.16
CA TYR A 277 17.68 -14.18 13.88
C TYR A 277 17.27 -14.37 15.35
N GLU A 278 16.62 -13.36 15.91
CA GLU A 278 15.99 -13.41 17.23
C GLU A 278 14.48 -13.17 17.07
N PRO A 279 13.64 -13.75 17.95
CA PRO A 279 12.19 -13.70 17.78
C PRO A 279 11.65 -12.28 17.91
N ILE A 280 10.81 -11.88 16.97
CA ILE A 280 9.96 -10.69 17.13
C ILE A 280 8.86 -11.07 18.12
N THR A 281 8.81 -10.39 19.25
CA THR A 281 7.82 -10.61 20.32
C THR A 281 6.89 -9.43 20.56
N ASP A 282 7.24 -8.28 20.00
CA ASP A 282 6.48 -7.05 20.09
C ASP A 282 5.43 -7.02 18.98
N THR A 283 4.15 -7.05 19.36
CA THR A 283 3.03 -7.07 18.40
C THR A 283 3.01 -5.81 17.55
N PHE A 284 3.49 -4.66 18.04
CA PHE A 284 3.58 -3.45 17.23
C PHE A 284 4.48 -3.63 16.00
N VAL A 285 5.57 -4.39 16.14
CA VAL A 285 6.48 -4.68 15.03
C VAL A 285 5.79 -5.58 14.01
N LEU A 286 5.09 -6.61 14.48
CA LEU A 286 4.32 -7.52 13.62
C LEU A 286 3.15 -6.81 12.93
N ASP A 287 2.41 -5.97 13.65
CA ASP A 287 1.33 -5.12 13.11
C ASP A 287 1.85 -4.19 12.02
N THR A 288 3.06 -3.66 12.20
CA THR A 288 3.70 -2.78 11.22
C THR A 288 4.06 -3.56 9.96
N PHE A 289 4.68 -4.74 10.08
CA PHE A 289 4.97 -5.58 8.92
C PHE A 289 3.70 -5.99 8.15
N HIS A 290 2.67 -6.43 8.87
CA HIS A 290 1.37 -6.75 8.27
C HIS A 290 0.78 -5.55 7.51
N ARG A 291 0.85 -4.35 8.07
CA ARG A 291 0.38 -3.11 7.41
C ARG A 291 1.13 -2.78 6.12
N TYR A 292 2.39 -3.19 6.00
CA TYR A 292 3.18 -3.03 4.79
C TYR A 292 3.10 -4.25 3.85
N GLY A 293 2.23 -5.24 4.12
CA GLY A 293 2.12 -6.45 3.31
C GLY A 293 3.34 -7.37 3.40
N ILE A 294 4.08 -7.31 4.52
CA ILE A 294 5.30 -8.08 4.74
C ILE A 294 5.02 -9.22 5.70
N TRP A 295 5.24 -10.44 5.22
CA TRP A 295 5.13 -11.67 5.98
C TRP A 295 6.37 -11.93 6.84
N VAL A 296 6.17 -12.48 8.04
CA VAL A 296 7.25 -12.70 9.01
C VAL A 296 7.54 -14.20 9.15
N ALA A 297 8.73 -14.60 8.72
CA ALA A 297 9.35 -15.87 9.06
C ALA A 297 10.07 -15.73 10.41
N ASN A 298 9.34 -15.96 11.50
CA ASN A 298 9.79 -15.60 12.85
C ASN A 298 10.66 -16.70 13.46
N THR A 299 11.94 -16.42 13.69
CA THR A 299 12.87 -17.37 14.33
C THR A 299 12.59 -17.49 15.82
N VAL A 300 11.99 -18.61 16.22
CA VAL A 300 11.59 -18.86 17.62
C VAL A 300 12.58 -19.74 18.38
N TYR A 301 13.57 -20.31 17.69
CA TYR A 301 14.62 -21.12 18.29
C TYR A 301 15.96 -21.00 17.54
N SER A 302 16.80 -20.05 17.94
CA SER A 302 18.11 -19.76 17.31
C SER A 302 19.29 -20.50 17.96
N TYR A 303 19.19 -20.84 19.25
CA TYR A 303 20.32 -21.34 20.05
C TYR A 303 20.02 -22.66 20.77
N GLY A 304 20.90 -23.65 20.59
CA GLY A 304 20.76 -25.02 21.10
C GLY A 304 20.78 -25.15 22.62
N GLY A 305 21.30 -24.15 23.34
CA GLY A 305 21.24 -24.09 24.81
C GLY A 305 19.91 -23.57 25.36
N SER A 306 19.00 -23.07 24.51
CA SER A 306 17.67 -22.64 24.93
C SER A 306 16.76 -23.82 25.25
N SER A 307 15.85 -23.66 26.21
CA SER A 307 14.81 -24.66 26.44
C SER A 307 13.81 -24.66 25.26
N PRO A 308 13.44 -25.82 24.69
CA PRO A 308 12.35 -25.92 23.72
C PRO A 308 11.03 -25.29 24.19
N ARG A 309 10.80 -25.26 25.52
CA ARG A 309 9.63 -24.61 26.11
C ARG A 309 9.56 -23.11 25.81
N ARG A 310 10.69 -22.43 25.59
CA ARG A 310 10.71 -21.01 25.20
C ARG A 310 10.07 -20.81 23.83
N ALA A 311 10.41 -21.65 22.85
CA ALA A 311 9.77 -21.60 21.53
C ALA A 311 8.26 -21.84 21.65
N ALA A 312 7.83 -22.83 22.43
CA ALA A 312 6.41 -23.08 22.70
C ALA A 312 5.66 -21.86 23.31
N GLN A 313 6.30 -21.12 24.21
CA GLN A 313 5.70 -19.91 24.79
C GLN A 313 5.55 -18.78 23.78
N LEU A 314 6.53 -18.63 22.89
CA LEU A 314 6.50 -17.63 21.81
C LEU A 314 5.41 -17.96 20.79
N VAL A 315 5.35 -19.20 20.33
CA VAL A 315 4.32 -19.68 19.39
C VAL A 315 2.93 -19.48 19.96
N ASN A 316 2.64 -19.93 21.19
CA ASN A 316 1.31 -19.73 21.78
C ASN A 316 0.90 -18.28 21.92
N ARG A 317 1.86 -17.37 22.13
CA ARG A 317 1.60 -15.93 22.26
C ARG A 317 1.27 -15.29 20.91
N LEU A 318 1.90 -15.77 19.83
CA LEU A 318 1.99 -15.04 18.56
C LEU A 318 1.29 -15.74 17.39
N LYS A 319 0.93 -17.02 17.50
CA LYS A 319 0.30 -17.82 16.43
C LYS A 319 -1.01 -17.31 15.87
N ASN A 320 -1.65 -16.34 16.52
CA ASN A 320 -2.86 -15.72 16.01
C ASN A 320 -2.60 -14.37 15.33
N HIS A 321 -1.35 -13.93 15.24
CA HIS A 321 -1.01 -12.65 14.63
C HIS A 321 -0.97 -12.79 13.11
N PRO A 322 -1.69 -11.96 12.34
CA PRO A 322 -1.84 -12.11 10.88
C PRO A 322 -0.54 -11.82 10.09
N ALA A 323 0.55 -11.46 10.76
CA ALA A 323 1.83 -11.20 10.09
C ALA A 323 2.69 -12.46 10.00
N ILE A 324 2.38 -13.49 10.79
CA ILE A 324 3.24 -14.67 10.90
C ILE A 324 2.98 -15.56 9.68
N LEU A 325 4.04 -15.84 8.93
CA LEU A 325 3.98 -16.79 7.82
C LEU A 325 4.42 -18.19 8.26
N MET A 326 5.53 -18.26 8.99
CA MET A 326 6.11 -19.54 9.41
C MET A 326 7.00 -19.39 10.64
N TRP A 327 7.22 -20.51 11.33
CA TRP A 327 8.11 -20.59 12.50
C TRP A 327 9.47 -21.14 12.09
N VAL A 328 10.54 -20.39 12.32
CA VAL A 328 11.89 -20.78 11.91
C VAL A 328 12.69 -21.35 13.09
N ILE A 329 13.39 -22.47 12.84
CA ILE A 329 14.29 -23.14 13.78
C ILE A 329 15.71 -23.14 13.22
N GLY A 330 16.65 -22.58 13.98
CA GLY A 330 18.07 -22.57 13.68
C GLY A 330 18.47 -21.66 12.52
N ASN A 331 19.77 -21.47 12.37
CA ASN A 331 20.42 -20.85 11.22
C ASN A 331 21.69 -21.63 10.91
N GLU A 332 21.87 -22.09 9.68
CA GLU A 332 23.04 -22.87 9.22
C GLU A 332 23.53 -23.92 10.23
N TRP A 333 22.58 -24.60 10.88
CA TRP A 333 22.90 -25.30 12.13
C TRP A 333 23.79 -26.53 11.92
N ASN A 334 23.96 -26.99 10.68
CA ASN A 334 24.96 -28.00 10.30
C ASN A 334 26.40 -27.52 10.37
N TYR A 335 26.66 -26.22 10.32
CA TYR A 335 28.01 -25.68 10.49
C TYR A 335 28.29 -25.33 11.96
N ASN A 336 27.31 -24.78 12.66
CA ASN A 336 27.51 -24.21 14.00
C ASN A 336 26.88 -25.03 15.15
N MET A 337 26.17 -26.12 14.84
CA MET A 337 25.51 -26.99 15.82
C MET A 337 24.51 -26.24 16.73
N LEU A 338 23.67 -25.40 16.13
CA LEU A 338 22.76 -24.46 16.80
C LEU A 338 23.52 -23.50 17.73
N TYR A 339 24.68 -23.02 17.28
CA TYR A 339 25.64 -22.20 18.01
C TYR A 339 26.01 -22.76 19.40
N SER A 340 26.00 -24.09 19.55
CA SER A 340 26.20 -24.79 20.82
C SER A 340 27.20 -25.95 20.68
N LYS A 341 27.57 -26.59 21.80
CA LYS A 341 28.50 -27.73 21.81
C LYS A 341 27.82 -29.07 21.51
N LEU A 342 26.78 -29.06 20.68
CA LEU A 342 26.06 -30.27 20.29
C LEU A 342 26.87 -30.99 19.20
N THR A 343 26.76 -32.32 19.17
CA THR A 343 27.13 -33.11 17.99
C THR A 343 26.11 -32.91 16.87
N PRO A 344 26.44 -33.24 15.60
CA PRO A 344 25.48 -33.16 14.49
C PRO A 344 24.19 -33.95 14.76
N THR A 345 24.30 -35.12 15.36
CA THR A 345 23.15 -35.96 15.75
C THR A 345 22.29 -35.28 16.81
N GLU A 346 22.91 -34.69 17.84
CA GLU A 346 22.17 -33.99 18.90
C GLU A 346 21.52 -32.69 18.41
N ALA A 347 22.18 -31.95 17.51
CA ALA A 347 21.58 -30.78 16.86
C ALA A 347 20.36 -31.18 16.02
N SER A 348 20.47 -32.27 15.25
CA SER A 348 19.35 -32.80 14.46
C SER A 348 18.18 -33.26 15.35
N GLU A 349 18.46 -34.00 16.44
CA GLU A 349 17.44 -34.39 17.41
C GLU A 349 16.79 -33.16 18.08
N ARG A 350 17.56 -32.10 18.33
CA ARG A 350 17.04 -30.86 18.90
C ARG A 350 16.06 -30.17 17.94
N VAL A 351 16.42 -30.03 16.66
CA VAL A 351 15.54 -29.45 15.63
C VAL A 351 14.25 -30.27 15.53
N ARG A 352 14.36 -31.61 15.46
CA ARG A 352 13.21 -32.53 15.45
C ARG A 352 12.28 -32.32 16.64
N THR A 353 12.86 -32.28 17.85
CA THR A 353 12.11 -32.09 19.10
C THR A 353 11.36 -30.75 19.11
N VAL A 354 12.02 -29.66 18.68
CA VAL A 354 11.39 -28.33 18.66
C VAL A 354 10.30 -28.27 17.57
N ALA A 355 10.54 -28.82 16.38
CA ALA A 355 9.55 -28.85 15.31
C ALA A 355 8.27 -29.60 15.73
N ARG A 356 8.41 -30.80 16.32
CA ARG A 356 7.27 -31.55 16.89
C ARG A 356 6.50 -30.75 17.92
N LEU A 357 7.21 -30.04 18.79
CA LEU A 357 6.59 -29.22 19.82
C LEU A 357 5.80 -28.06 19.23
N ILE A 358 6.35 -27.33 18.26
CA ILE A 358 5.65 -26.21 17.59
C ILE A 358 4.38 -26.73 16.89
N LYS A 359 4.48 -27.82 16.12
CA LYS A 359 3.34 -28.41 15.40
C LYS A 359 2.24 -28.92 16.34
N SER A 360 2.59 -29.34 17.56
CA SER A 360 1.58 -29.71 18.57
C SER A 360 0.79 -28.51 19.12
N LEU A 361 1.29 -27.29 18.93
CA LEU A 361 0.70 -26.05 19.45
C LEU A 361 0.03 -25.20 18.36
N ASP A 362 0.53 -25.30 17.15
CA ASP A 362 0.11 -24.54 15.98
C ASP A 362 0.13 -25.46 14.75
N GLY A 363 -1.07 -25.82 14.29
CA GLY A 363 -1.26 -26.60 13.08
C GLY A 363 -1.55 -25.74 11.85
N THR A 364 -1.56 -24.40 12.00
CA THR A 364 -1.90 -23.45 10.95
C THR A 364 -0.64 -22.93 10.24
N HIS A 365 0.45 -22.71 10.98
CA HIS A 365 1.70 -22.21 10.39
C HIS A 365 2.72 -23.33 10.16
N PRO A 366 3.38 -23.39 9.00
CA PRO A 366 4.44 -24.35 8.75
C PRO A 366 5.68 -24.08 9.61
N VAL A 367 6.44 -25.15 9.88
CA VAL A 367 7.73 -25.06 10.56
C VAL A 367 8.86 -25.13 9.55
N ALA A 368 9.71 -24.11 9.54
CA ALA A 368 10.90 -24.04 8.70
C ALA A 368 12.19 -24.30 9.49
N SER A 369 13.20 -24.82 8.80
CA SER A 369 14.57 -24.96 9.32
C SER A 369 15.57 -24.44 8.30
N VAL A 370 16.60 -23.73 8.78
CA VAL A 370 17.61 -23.12 7.90
C VAL A 370 18.91 -23.92 7.95
N TYR A 371 19.40 -24.33 6.79
CA TYR A 371 20.51 -25.24 6.60
C TYR A 371 21.54 -24.66 5.61
N GLY A 372 22.82 -24.90 5.83
CA GLY A 372 23.85 -24.54 4.86
C GLY A 372 23.86 -25.53 3.70
N MET A 373 23.63 -25.05 2.49
CA MET A 373 23.51 -25.85 1.26
C MET A 373 22.42 -26.94 1.34
N VAL A 374 22.41 -27.90 0.40
CA VAL A 374 21.35 -28.91 0.26
C VAL A 374 21.56 -30.11 1.22
N PRO A 375 20.62 -30.42 2.14
CA PRO A 375 20.68 -31.62 2.99
C PRO A 375 20.70 -32.93 2.19
N THR A 376 21.20 -34.01 2.78
CA THR A 376 21.08 -35.36 2.20
C THR A 376 19.66 -35.91 2.36
N ILE A 377 19.30 -36.94 1.57
CA ILE A 377 17.99 -37.61 1.69
C ILE A 377 17.77 -38.13 3.12
N ASP A 378 18.76 -38.81 3.70
CA ASP A 378 18.70 -39.30 5.08
C ASP A 378 18.43 -38.17 6.10
N GLN A 379 18.97 -36.97 5.89
CA GLN A 379 18.75 -35.81 6.76
C GLN A 379 17.33 -35.27 6.62
N LEU A 380 16.79 -35.21 5.39
CA LEU A 380 15.43 -34.80 5.13
C LEU A 380 14.42 -35.78 5.74
N GLU A 381 14.65 -37.08 5.60
CA GLU A 381 13.84 -38.14 6.20
C GLU A 381 13.89 -38.10 7.73
N ALA A 382 15.09 -37.88 8.28
CA ALA A 382 15.30 -37.73 9.71
C ALA A 382 14.56 -36.50 10.29
N LEU A 383 14.26 -35.49 9.48
CA LEU A 383 13.60 -34.25 9.88
C LEU A 383 12.27 -34.07 9.13
N ALA A 384 11.50 -35.16 9.04
CA ALA A 384 10.20 -35.19 8.38
C ALA A 384 9.23 -34.11 8.89
N GLU A 385 9.38 -33.65 10.12
CA GLU A 385 8.52 -32.63 10.74
C GLU A 385 8.78 -31.21 10.24
N VAL A 386 9.93 -30.93 9.63
CA VAL A 386 10.22 -29.65 8.98
C VAL A 386 9.39 -29.57 7.69
N ASP A 387 8.51 -28.59 7.61
CA ASP A 387 7.60 -28.40 6.48
C ASP A 387 8.29 -27.68 5.31
N VAL A 388 9.19 -26.74 5.62
CA VAL A 388 9.85 -25.84 4.65
C VAL A 388 11.34 -25.76 4.94
N TRP A 389 12.18 -25.78 3.90
CA TRP A 389 13.62 -25.68 4.07
C TRP A 389 14.17 -24.36 3.56
N GLY A 390 14.84 -23.62 4.46
CA GLY A 390 15.65 -22.46 4.09
C GLY A 390 17.08 -22.89 3.81
N LEU A 391 17.64 -22.57 2.65
CA LEU A 391 19.03 -22.93 2.31
C LEU A 391 19.91 -21.68 2.24
N THR A 392 21.00 -21.64 3.00
CA THR A 392 22.02 -20.60 2.87
C THR A 392 23.04 -21.01 1.82
N ALA A 393 23.34 -20.13 0.87
CA ALA A 393 24.30 -20.38 -0.20
C ALA A 393 25.05 -19.12 -0.63
N TYR A 394 26.38 -19.18 -0.51
CA TYR A 394 27.32 -18.16 -1.01
C TYR A 394 28.33 -18.82 -1.97
N THR A 395 27.98 -18.82 -3.26
CA THR A 395 28.68 -19.56 -4.32
C THR A 395 29.15 -18.69 -5.48
N GLY A 396 29.25 -17.37 -5.27
CA GLY A 396 29.63 -16.39 -6.29
C GLY A 396 28.42 -15.77 -6.99
N LEU A 397 28.39 -15.79 -8.33
CA LEU A 397 27.32 -15.20 -9.16
C LEU A 397 26.20 -16.17 -9.56
N SER A 398 26.28 -17.44 -9.13
CA SER A 398 25.23 -18.42 -9.38
C SER A 398 25.16 -19.47 -8.28
N PHE A 399 23.98 -20.04 -8.06
CA PHE A 399 23.75 -21.18 -7.16
C PHE A 399 24.18 -22.54 -7.74
N GLY A 400 24.56 -22.57 -9.02
CA GLY A 400 24.97 -23.79 -9.72
C GLY A 400 23.86 -24.85 -9.67
N SER A 401 24.20 -26.07 -9.25
CA SER A 401 23.25 -27.19 -9.22
C SER A 401 22.33 -27.22 -7.98
N LEU A 402 22.25 -26.16 -7.18
CA LEU A 402 21.53 -26.15 -5.90
C LEU A 402 20.05 -26.54 -6.08
N PHE A 403 19.35 -25.91 -7.02
CA PHE A 403 17.92 -26.13 -7.24
C PHE A 403 17.64 -27.53 -7.80
N ASP A 404 18.43 -27.98 -8.78
CA ASP A 404 18.35 -29.35 -9.33
C ASP A 404 18.60 -30.41 -8.25
N THR A 405 19.60 -30.16 -7.39
CA THR A 405 19.95 -31.07 -6.31
C THR A 405 18.85 -31.13 -5.25
N TRP A 406 18.18 -30.00 -4.97
CA TRP A 406 17.00 -30.01 -4.11
C TRP A 406 15.86 -30.80 -4.76
N ALA A 407 15.55 -30.49 -6.02
CA ALA A 407 14.49 -31.12 -6.79
C ALA A 407 14.64 -32.65 -6.90
N SER A 408 15.88 -33.15 -6.92
CA SER A 408 16.16 -34.60 -6.96
C SER A 408 16.04 -35.29 -5.60
N ARG A 409 15.91 -34.54 -4.50
CA ARG A 409 15.94 -35.06 -3.12
C ARG A 409 14.65 -34.82 -2.34
N SER A 410 13.88 -33.79 -2.67
CA SER A 410 12.67 -33.43 -1.93
C SER A 410 11.59 -32.80 -2.79
N GLU A 411 10.34 -33.08 -2.42
CA GLU A 411 9.15 -32.39 -2.92
C GLU A 411 8.64 -31.31 -1.96
N LYS A 412 9.33 -31.09 -0.83
CA LYS A 412 8.99 -30.03 0.11
C LYS A 412 9.35 -28.65 -0.47
N PRO A 413 8.63 -27.58 -0.08
CA PRO A 413 9.02 -26.23 -0.46
C PRO A 413 10.38 -25.89 0.12
N MET A 414 11.18 -25.16 -0.66
CA MET A 414 12.41 -24.55 -0.19
C MET A 414 12.51 -23.10 -0.62
N PHE A 415 13.23 -22.31 0.17
CA PHE A 415 13.60 -20.94 -0.20
C PHE A 415 15.09 -20.73 0.07
N VAL A 416 15.72 -19.81 -0.66
CA VAL A 416 17.11 -19.43 -0.36
C VAL A 416 17.08 -18.51 0.85
N ALA A 417 17.50 -19.00 2.02
CA ALA A 417 17.34 -18.28 3.28
C ALA A 417 18.35 -17.16 3.45
N GLU A 418 19.53 -17.29 2.84
CA GLU A 418 20.59 -16.28 2.79
C GLU A 418 21.34 -16.43 1.47
N TYR A 419 21.51 -15.31 0.78
CA TYR A 419 22.37 -15.17 -0.39
C TYR A 419 22.73 -13.70 -0.59
N GLY A 420 23.71 -13.45 -1.46
CA GLY A 420 24.11 -12.10 -1.84
C GLY A 420 25.63 -11.95 -1.90
N ALA A 421 26.08 -10.70 -1.85
CA ALA A 421 27.48 -10.33 -1.73
C ALA A 421 27.62 -9.15 -0.77
N ASP A 422 28.74 -9.07 -0.08
CA ASP A 422 29.11 -7.88 0.65
C ASP A 422 29.69 -6.81 -0.29
N ALA A 423 29.65 -5.55 0.16
CA ALA A 423 30.07 -4.41 -0.63
C ALA A 423 31.58 -4.13 -0.57
N TYR A 424 32.41 -4.94 0.11
CA TYR A 424 33.84 -4.66 0.25
C TYR A 424 34.67 -5.64 -0.58
N ASN A 425 35.37 -5.12 -1.58
CA ASN A 425 36.25 -5.94 -2.41
C ASN A 425 37.64 -5.98 -1.77
N ALA A 426 37.99 -7.11 -1.14
CA ALA A 426 39.27 -7.39 -0.52
C ALA A 426 40.43 -7.44 -1.52
N LYS A 427 40.19 -7.73 -2.81
CA LYS A 427 41.24 -7.68 -3.85
C LYS A 427 41.65 -6.24 -4.15
N THR A 428 40.71 -5.30 -4.14
CA THR A 428 40.99 -3.86 -4.38
C THR A 428 41.24 -3.09 -3.09
N GLY A 429 40.80 -3.63 -1.94
CA GLY A 429 40.91 -3.00 -0.64
C GLY A 429 39.94 -1.83 -0.45
N SER A 430 38.77 -1.86 -1.10
CA SER A 430 37.80 -0.76 -1.10
C SER A 430 36.36 -1.23 -1.24
N VAL A 431 35.42 -0.36 -0.88
CA VAL A 431 33.99 -0.59 -1.11
C VAL A 431 33.70 -0.56 -2.62
N ASP A 432 33.02 -1.59 -3.11
CA ASP A 432 32.61 -1.79 -4.49
C ASP A 432 31.12 -2.13 -4.57
N GLU A 433 30.27 -1.10 -4.56
CA GLU A 433 28.82 -1.28 -4.64
C GLU A 433 28.36 -1.80 -6.01
N ALA A 434 29.18 -1.67 -7.05
CA ALA A 434 28.83 -2.12 -8.40
C ALA A 434 28.90 -3.65 -8.49
N ASP A 435 29.96 -4.25 -7.94
CA ASP A 435 30.08 -5.71 -7.84
C ASP A 435 29.01 -6.30 -6.91
N GLN A 436 28.71 -5.63 -5.79
CA GLN A 436 27.60 -6.01 -4.91
C GLN A 436 26.27 -6.03 -5.67
N ALA A 437 25.95 -4.94 -6.39
CA ALA A 437 24.72 -4.81 -7.16
C ALA A 437 24.62 -5.86 -8.28
N THR A 438 25.75 -6.20 -8.91
CA THR A 438 25.83 -7.25 -9.93
C THR A 438 25.45 -8.61 -9.36
N ALA A 439 26.03 -8.98 -8.22
CA ALA A 439 25.71 -10.24 -7.55
C ALA A 439 24.27 -10.27 -7.03
N THR A 440 23.80 -9.20 -6.41
CA THR A 440 22.41 -9.05 -5.97
C THR A 440 21.44 -9.32 -7.10
N LYS A 441 21.62 -8.66 -8.26
CA LYS A 441 20.72 -8.84 -9.40
C LYS A 441 20.78 -10.27 -9.95
N ALA A 442 21.97 -10.78 -10.26
CA ALA A 442 22.15 -12.08 -10.88
C ALA A 442 21.59 -13.22 -10.02
N LEU A 443 21.88 -13.21 -8.72
CA LEU A 443 21.38 -14.24 -7.82
C LEU A 443 19.87 -14.13 -7.61
N THR A 444 19.32 -12.92 -7.46
CA THR A 444 17.86 -12.77 -7.32
C THR A 444 17.12 -13.21 -8.59
N GLU A 445 17.67 -12.92 -9.78
CA GLU A 445 17.11 -13.40 -11.05
C GLU A 445 17.13 -14.94 -11.14
N GLU A 446 18.22 -15.60 -10.75
CA GLU A 446 18.32 -17.07 -10.74
C GLU A 446 17.35 -17.72 -9.73
N VAL A 447 17.12 -17.11 -8.57
CA VAL A 447 16.07 -17.57 -7.62
C VAL A 447 14.69 -17.53 -8.27
N ILE A 448 14.40 -16.48 -9.03
CA ILE A 448 13.12 -16.30 -9.73
C ILE A 448 12.97 -17.28 -10.89
N GLU A 449 14.03 -17.50 -11.66
CA GLU A 449 14.05 -18.49 -12.75
C GLU A 449 13.78 -19.92 -12.26
N ASN A 450 14.11 -20.21 -11.00
CA ASN A 450 13.86 -21.49 -10.35
C ASN A 450 12.57 -21.51 -9.52
N SER A 451 11.66 -20.55 -9.73
CA SER A 451 10.41 -20.41 -8.99
C SER A 451 9.52 -21.66 -9.08
N ALA A 452 9.00 -22.10 -7.94
CA ALA A 452 8.00 -23.15 -7.85
C ALA A 452 6.64 -22.74 -8.46
N LEU A 453 6.39 -21.44 -8.67
CA LEU A 453 5.22 -20.97 -9.41
C LEU A 453 5.31 -21.32 -10.90
N ASP A 454 6.53 -21.41 -11.44
CA ASP A 454 6.82 -21.72 -12.84
C ASP A 454 7.29 -23.17 -13.03
N GLY A 455 7.00 -24.05 -12.07
CA GLY A 455 7.38 -25.47 -12.08
C GLY A 455 8.81 -25.77 -11.60
N GLY A 456 9.53 -24.77 -11.11
CA GLY A 456 10.83 -24.90 -10.48
C GLY A 456 10.78 -25.45 -9.05
N ALA A 457 11.90 -25.34 -8.34
CA ALA A 457 12.09 -25.92 -7.01
C ALA A 457 11.89 -24.92 -5.85
N CYS A 458 11.91 -23.62 -6.14
CA CYS A 458 12.14 -22.57 -5.15
C CYS A 458 10.90 -21.71 -4.88
N SER A 459 10.48 -21.60 -3.62
CA SER A 459 9.40 -20.72 -3.18
C SER A 459 9.86 -19.25 -3.01
N GLY A 460 11.12 -18.92 -3.32
CA GLY A 460 11.66 -17.55 -3.24
C GLY A 460 13.01 -17.47 -2.51
N GLY A 461 13.45 -16.26 -2.18
CA GLY A 461 14.72 -16.03 -1.50
C GLY A 461 14.75 -14.76 -0.65
N LEU A 462 15.48 -14.86 0.46
CA LEU A 462 15.75 -13.78 1.40
C LEU A 462 17.20 -13.33 1.24
N ILE A 463 17.38 -12.08 0.82
CA ILE A 463 18.72 -11.53 0.60
C ILE A 463 19.33 -11.11 1.94
N PHE A 464 20.60 -11.45 2.13
CA PHE A 464 21.36 -11.10 3.32
C PHE A 464 22.21 -9.85 3.03
N GLU A 465 21.88 -8.68 3.58
CA GLU A 465 20.79 -8.35 4.51
C GLU A 465 20.25 -6.93 4.25
N LEU A 466 19.25 -6.46 5.00
CA LEU A 466 18.72 -5.11 4.74
C LEU A 466 19.81 -4.03 4.91
N GLY A 467 20.46 -3.96 6.08
CA GLY A 467 21.39 -2.88 6.38
C GLY A 467 22.65 -3.38 7.08
N ASP A 468 23.77 -2.70 6.84
CA ASP A 468 25.07 -3.05 7.44
C ASP A 468 25.01 -3.19 8.96
N GLU A 469 25.68 -4.23 9.46
CA GLU A 469 25.74 -4.55 10.89
C GLU A 469 27.19 -4.49 11.41
N TRP A 470 27.60 -3.34 11.94
CA TRP A 470 28.99 -3.04 12.37
C TRP A 470 29.53 -3.86 13.54
N TRP A 471 28.73 -4.80 14.07
CA TRP A 471 29.14 -5.64 15.19
C TRP A 471 29.68 -7.01 14.76
N LYS A 472 29.47 -7.40 13.48
CA LYS A 472 29.68 -8.78 13.02
C LYS A 472 31.15 -9.18 12.89
N ASP A 473 32.09 -8.25 12.78
CA ASP A 473 33.50 -8.59 12.99
C ASP A 473 33.75 -8.90 14.47
N ALA A 474 33.92 -10.18 14.79
CA ALA A 474 34.19 -10.65 16.16
C ALA A 474 35.50 -10.08 16.74
N GLY A 475 36.49 -9.76 15.90
CA GLY A 475 37.73 -9.10 16.29
C GLY A 475 37.66 -7.57 16.28
N GLY A 476 36.58 -7.02 15.72
CA GLY A 476 36.37 -5.60 15.49
C GLY A 476 35.65 -4.85 16.62
N SER A 477 35.64 -3.53 16.51
CA SER A 477 34.89 -2.65 17.42
C SER A 477 33.52 -2.32 16.80
N PRO A 478 32.40 -2.45 17.53
CA PRO A 478 31.07 -2.14 17.00
C PRO A 478 30.87 -0.64 16.71
N GLU A 479 31.85 0.20 17.06
CA GLU A 479 31.89 1.64 16.80
C GLU A 479 32.57 1.99 15.48
N ARG A 480 33.13 1.01 14.76
CA ARG A 480 33.88 1.19 13.53
C ARG A 480 33.41 0.17 12.50
N HIS A 481 33.45 0.57 11.23
CA HIS A 481 33.20 -0.33 10.12
C HIS A 481 34.47 -1.15 9.82
N ASN A 482 34.55 -2.35 10.38
CA ASN A 482 35.70 -3.24 10.32
C ASN A 482 35.63 -4.12 9.07
N ARG A 483 36.79 -4.40 8.48
CA ARG A 483 36.94 -5.17 7.23
C ARG A 483 37.14 -6.67 7.49
N GLY A 484 37.06 -7.13 8.73
CA GLY A 484 37.21 -8.54 9.07
C GLY A 484 35.90 -9.30 8.92
N GLY A 485 35.98 -10.59 9.19
CA GLY A 485 34.86 -11.51 9.02
C GLY A 485 35.34 -12.87 8.53
N VAL A 486 34.69 -13.94 9.00
CA VAL A 486 34.86 -15.29 8.46
C VAL A 486 33.52 -16.00 8.61
N ALA A 487 32.99 -16.50 7.50
CA ALA A 487 31.83 -17.39 7.49
C ALA A 487 32.16 -18.70 6.75
N PRO A 488 31.44 -19.79 7.05
CA PRO A 488 31.54 -21.03 6.27
C PRO A 488 30.96 -20.84 4.85
N GLY A 489 31.59 -21.44 3.83
CA GLY A 489 31.05 -21.44 2.46
C GLY A 489 32.11 -21.33 1.35
N GLY A 490 31.65 -21.25 0.09
CA GLY A 490 32.49 -21.03 -1.09
C GLY A 490 32.96 -19.57 -1.27
N GLY A 491 32.27 -18.64 -0.60
CA GLY A 491 32.58 -17.22 -0.56
C GLY A 491 31.75 -16.38 -1.54
N PRO A 492 31.40 -15.14 -1.18
CA PRO A 492 30.62 -14.26 -2.06
C PRO A 492 31.44 -13.79 -3.28
N PHE A 493 30.74 -13.35 -4.32
CA PHE A 493 31.35 -12.56 -5.39
C PHE A 493 31.80 -11.19 -4.85
N PRO A 494 32.92 -10.60 -5.31
CA PRO A 494 33.81 -11.02 -6.40
C PRO A 494 35.08 -11.77 -5.96
N ASP A 495 35.34 -11.88 -4.66
CA ASP A 495 36.65 -12.28 -4.14
C ASP A 495 36.65 -13.44 -3.16
N SER A 496 35.49 -14.03 -2.91
CA SER A 496 35.30 -15.15 -2.01
C SER A 496 35.70 -14.86 -0.56
N THR A 497 35.78 -13.58 -0.18
CA THR A 497 36.06 -13.13 1.19
C THR A 497 34.76 -12.69 1.84
N PHE A 498 34.57 -13.03 3.11
CA PHE A 498 33.41 -12.56 3.88
C PHE A 498 33.80 -11.29 4.63
N ASN A 499 33.37 -10.13 4.17
CA ASN A 499 33.52 -8.88 4.92
C ASN A 499 32.21 -8.60 5.68
N GLU A 500 32.08 -9.25 6.83
CA GLU A 500 30.85 -9.43 7.62
C GLU A 500 30.05 -8.16 7.96
N GLU A 501 30.65 -6.98 7.91
CA GLU A 501 29.95 -5.73 8.21
C GLU A 501 29.42 -4.99 6.96
N TYR A 502 29.62 -5.52 5.75
CA TYR A 502 29.33 -4.82 4.47
C TYR A 502 28.18 -5.46 3.65
N TRP A 503 27.35 -6.31 4.25
CA TRP A 503 26.30 -7.07 3.55
C TRP A 503 25.06 -6.25 3.16
N GLY A 504 24.85 -5.09 3.76
CA GLY A 504 23.58 -4.39 3.65
C GLY A 504 23.24 -3.98 2.22
N LEU A 505 21.98 -4.14 1.81
CA LEU A 505 21.43 -3.40 0.67
C LEU A 505 21.50 -1.88 0.91
N VAL A 506 21.41 -1.49 2.18
CA VAL A 506 21.58 -0.12 2.63
C VAL A 506 22.70 -0.04 3.67
N HIS A 507 23.22 1.17 3.88
CA HIS A 507 24.15 1.42 4.97
C HIS A 507 23.47 1.25 6.36
N GLU A 508 24.25 1.28 7.42
CA GLU A 508 23.79 1.23 8.83
C GLU A 508 22.75 2.34 9.14
N ASP A 509 22.90 3.51 8.51
CA ASP A 509 22.05 4.70 8.62
C ASP A 509 20.81 4.65 7.70
N ARG A 510 20.69 3.57 6.92
CA ARG A 510 19.67 3.31 5.89
C ARG A 510 19.77 4.15 4.61
N ARG A 511 20.94 4.73 4.32
CA ARG A 511 21.19 5.27 2.98
C ARG A 511 21.29 4.11 1.96
N PRO A 512 20.51 4.12 0.86
CA PRO A 512 20.55 3.03 -0.12
C PRO A 512 21.89 2.90 -0.86
N ARG A 513 22.35 1.66 -1.05
CA ARG A 513 23.46 1.34 -1.97
C ARG A 513 22.95 1.05 -3.38
N ALA A 514 23.87 0.85 -4.33
CA ALA A 514 23.52 0.34 -5.66
C ALA A 514 22.77 -1.01 -5.60
N ALA A 515 23.11 -1.89 -4.65
CA ALA A 515 22.45 -3.18 -4.45
C ALA A 515 20.95 -3.06 -4.12
N TYR A 516 20.54 -2.07 -3.31
CA TYR A 516 19.12 -1.80 -3.04
C TYR A 516 18.33 -1.54 -4.33
N ARG A 517 18.90 -0.75 -5.25
CA ARG A 517 18.27 -0.46 -6.55
C ARG A 517 18.29 -1.66 -7.47
N ALA A 518 19.36 -2.45 -7.45
CA ALA A 518 19.45 -3.69 -8.21
C ALA A 518 18.38 -4.69 -7.78
N TYR A 519 18.22 -4.90 -6.47
CA TYR A 519 17.17 -5.77 -5.91
C TYR A 519 15.76 -5.27 -6.26
N ALA A 520 15.54 -3.95 -6.21
CA ALA A 520 14.28 -3.33 -6.62
C ALA A 520 13.92 -3.60 -8.08
N SER A 521 14.92 -3.64 -8.97
CA SER A 521 14.70 -3.80 -10.41
C SER A 521 14.22 -5.18 -10.85
N VAL A 522 14.36 -6.20 -9.99
CA VAL A 522 13.97 -7.57 -10.34
C VAL A 522 12.49 -7.81 -10.00
N GLN A 523 11.71 -8.21 -10.99
CA GLN A 523 10.28 -8.52 -10.85
C GLN A 523 10.05 -9.97 -10.45
N THR A 524 9.13 -10.22 -9.50
CA THR A 524 8.73 -11.58 -9.09
C THR A 524 7.96 -12.30 -10.22
N PRO A 525 7.84 -13.64 -10.18
CA PRO A 525 7.03 -14.40 -11.13
C PRO A 525 5.59 -13.87 -11.26
N GLU A 526 4.94 -13.54 -10.15
CA GLU A 526 3.57 -13.01 -10.14
C GLU A 526 3.50 -11.64 -10.83
N ALA A 527 4.49 -10.77 -10.59
CA ALA A 527 4.58 -9.48 -11.26
C ALA A 527 4.85 -9.65 -12.77
N ARG A 528 5.71 -10.61 -13.17
CA ARG A 528 5.97 -10.95 -14.58
C ARG A 528 4.73 -11.51 -15.26
N ALA A 529 4.00 -12.40 -14.61
CA ALA A 529 2.78 -13.00 -15.11
C ALA A 529 1.67 -11.95 -15.27
N ALA A 530 1.54 -11.02 -14.32
CA ALA A 530 0.64 -9.87 -14.44
C ALA A 530 1.01 -8.96 -15.63
N THR A 531 2.31 -8.72 -15.87
CA THR A 531 2.74 -7.95 -17.06
C THR A 531 2.58 -8.72 -18.38
N ALA A 532 2.71 -10.05 -18.38
CA ALA A 532 2.60 -10.89 -19.57
C ALA A 532 1.14 -11.19 -19.96
N SER A 533 0.23 -11.29 -18.99
CA SER A 533 -1.21 -11.40 -19.25
C SER A 533 -1.81 -10.12 -19.81
N ASP A 534 -1.19 -8.96 -19.54
CA ASP A 534 -1.49 -7.69 -20.19
C ASP A 534 -0.95 -7.62 -21.65
N GLU A 535 0.04 -8.44 -22.06
CA GLU A 535 0.54 -8.51 -23.45
C GLU A 535 -0.28 -9.42 -24.38
N ASP A 536 -0.88 -10.52 -23.87
CA ASP A 536 -1.62 -11.51 -24.69
C ASP A 536 -3.11 -11.14 -24.90
N THR A 537 -3.59 -10.02 -24.35
CA THR A 537 -4.94 -9.49 -24.54
C THR A 537 -5.01 -8.29 -25.48
N SER A 538 -4.03 -8.16 -26.39
CA SER A 538 -3.90 -7.06 -27.35
C SER A 538 -5.00 -7.01 -28.43
N LEU A 539 -6.22 -6.68 -28.01
CA LEU A 539 -7.08 -5.79 -28.78
C LEU A 539 -6.54 -4.37 -28.60
N GLU A 540 -5.80 -3.90 -29.61
CA GLU A 540 -5.38 -2.50 -29.85
C GLU A 540 -5.53 -1.54 -28.65
N GLN A 541 -4.61 -1.61 -27.68
CA GLN A 541 -4.40 -0.52 -26.74
C GLN A 541 -3.14 0.24 -27.13
N SER A 542 -3.33 1.44 -27.65
CA SER A 542 -2.27 2.40 -27.92
C SER A 542 -1.65 2.88 -26.61
N HIS A 543 -0.61 2.22 -26.11
CA HIS A 543 0.23 2.80 -25.07
C HIS A 543 1.14 3.85 -25.72
N SER A 544 1.04 5.10 -25.26
CA SER A 544 1.95 6.16 -25.69
C SER A 544 3.35 5.90 -25.14
N SER A 545 4.36 6.23 -25.93
CA SER A 545 5.79 6.03 -25.64
C SER A 545 6.34 6.81 -24.42
N ASP A 546 5.46 7.33 -23.58
CA ASP A 546 5.77 8.16 -22.41
C ASP A 546 5.20 7.60 -21.09
N GLY A 547 4.67 6.37 -21.10
CA GLY A 547 4.21 5.67 -19.89
C GLY A 547 2.92 6.23 -19.29
N ARG A 548 2.13 6.99 -20.06
CA ARG A 548 0.85 7.55 -19.61
C ARG A 548 -0.31 6.59 -19.90
N GLU A 549 -1.12 6.37 -18.87
CA GLU A 549 -2.41 5.71 -19.03
C GLU A 549 -3.38 6.68 -19.71
N GLU A 550 -4.03 6.20 -20.77
CA GLU A 550 -5.00 7.02 -21.48
C GLU A 550 -6.30 7.15 -20.68
N ILE A 551 -6.78 8.39 -20.53
CA ILE A 551 -8.05 8.68 -19.86
C ILE A 551 -9.13 8.93 -20.90
N ARG A 552 -10.24 8.21 -20.81
CA ARG A 552 -11.39 8.35 -21.72
C ARG A 552 -12.72 8.30 -20.99
N VAL A 553 -13.72 8.94 -21.58
CA VAL A 553 -15.12 8.78 -21.20
C VAL A 553 -15.77 7.79 -22.17
N GLN A 554 -16.44 6.76 -21.64
CA GLN A 554 -17.21 5.81 -22.44
C GLN A 554 -18.58 5.58 -21.81
N GLY A 555 -19.62 6.13 -22.44
CA GLY A 555 -20.95 6.14 -21.82
C GLY A 555 -20.88 6.80 -20.45
N ARG A 556 -21.37 6.09 -19.42
CA ARG A 556 -21.36 6.55 -18.02
C ARG A 556 -20.09 6.22 -17.25
N GLN A 557 -19.07 5.67 -17.92
CA GLN A 557 -17.84 5.21 -17.28
C GLN A 557 -16.66 6.15 -17.57
N LEU A 558 -15.78 6.25 -16.58
CA LEU A 558 -14.43 6.78 -16.74
C LEU A 558 -13.50 5.60 -16.97
N LEU A 559 -12.66 5.68 -17.99
CA LEU A 559 -11.67 4.66 -18.31
C LEU A 559 -10.28 5.24 -18.10
N VAL A 560 -9.42 4.43 -17.51
CA VAL A 560 -7.99 4.69 -17.33
C VAL A 560 -7.24 3.49 -17.90
N GLY A 561 -6.37 3.71 -18.88
CA GLY A 561 -5.69 2.62 -19.59
C GLY A 561 -6.67 1.65 -20.27
N GLY A 562 -7.83 2.15 -20.69
CA GLY A 562 -8.90 1.33 -21.28
C GLY A 562 -9.72 0.50 -20.28
N LYS A 563 -9.42 0.55 -18.97
CA LYS A 563 -10.17 -0.16 -17.92
C LYS A 563 -11.11 0.82 -17.19
N PRO A 564 -12.39 0.50 -16.96
CA PRO A 564 -13.27 1.34 -16.15
C PRO A 564 -12.74 1.52 -14.73
N ILE A 565 -12.86 2.73 -14.18
CA ILE A 565 -12.49 3.05 -12.79
C ILE A 565 -13.73 3.55 -12.01
N PHE A 566 -13.95 2.97 -10.85
CA PHE A 566 -14.88 3.48 -9.84
C PHE A 566 -14.13 4.36 -8.83
N LEU A 567 -14.60 5.59 -8.65
CA LEU A 567 -13.99 6.55 -7.74
C LEU A 567 -14.44 6.29 -6.29
N LYS A 568 -13.57 5.67 -5.49
CA LYS A 568 -13.67 5.68 -4.03
C LYS A 568 -12.78 6.82 -3.54
N GLY A 569 -13.35 8.02 -3.48
CA GLY A 569 -12.57 9.25 -3.33
C GLY A 569 -12.82 10.03 -2.04
N VAL A 570 -12.02 11.07 -1.84
CA VAL A 570 -12.17 12.02 -0.72
C VAL A 570 -11.90 13.45 -1.17
N ASP A 571 -12.56 14.40 -0.53
CA ASP A 571 -12.21 15.82 -0.63
C ASP A 571 -11.06 16.19 0.31
N TRP A 572 -10.08 16.94 -0.20
CA TRP A 572 -8.84 17.19 0.52
C TRP A 572 -8.26 18.59 0.29
N ASN A 573 -8.22 19.40 1.34
CA ASN A 573 -7.74 20.79 1.26
C ASN A 573 -6.99 21.23 2.53
N PRO A 574 -5.97 20.49 3.01
CA PRO A 574 -5.44 20.60 4.37
C PRO A 574 -5.08 22.03 4.79
N VAL A 575 -5.82 22.55 5.76
CA VAL A 575 -5.54 23.82 6.44
C VAL A 575 -5.20 23.56 7.91
N PRO A 576 -3.96 23.85 8.35
CA PRO A 576 -3.59 23.74 9.75
C PRO A 576 -4.44 24.64 10.66
N ARG A 577 -4.58 24.21 11.91
CA ARG A 577 -5.22 24.99 12.98
C ARG A 577 -4.66 26.42 13.03
N GLY A 578 -5.57 27.39 13.18
CA GLY A 578 -5.25 28.83 13.23
C GLY A 578 -5.11 29.49 11.86
N LEU A 579 -5.20 28.74 10.76
CA LEU A 579 -5.12 29.27 9.41
C LEU A 579 -6.47 29.23 8.69
N ARG A 580 -6.59 29.98 7.60
CA ARG A 580 -7.79 30.02 6.74
C ARG A 580 -7.38 29.94 5.26
N PRO A 581 -8.14 29.25 4.40
CA PRO A 581 -7.87 29.22 2.97
C PRO A 581 -8.14 30.59 2.31
N PRO A 582 -7.63 30.83 1.09
CA PRO A 582 -6.73 29.93 0.36
C PRO A 582 -5.27 30.01 0.87
N ARG A 583 -4.90 31.06 1.63
CA ARG A 583 -3.50 31.27 2.09
C ARG A 583 -3.03 30.25 3.14
N GLY A 584 -3.96 29.64 3.85
CA GLY A 584 -3.70 28.67 4.91
C GLY A 584 -3.44 27.25 4.42
N ILE A 585 -3.69 26.94 3.15
CA ILE A 585 -3.56 25.57 2.62
C ILE A 585 -2.09 25.14 2.63
N ARG A 586 -1.85 23.88 3.02
CA ARG A 586 -0.50 23.29 3.14
C ARG A 586 -0.42 21.91 2.49
N TYR A 587 -0.67 21.83 1.19
CA TYR A 587 -0.60 20.55 0.46
C TYR A 587 0.71 19.79 0.68
N ARG A 588 1.87 20.42 0.44
CA ARG A 588 3.19 19.78 0.55
C ARG A 588 3.50 19.24 1.95
N GLU A 589 3.01 19.90 3.00
CA GLU A 589 3.26 19.49 4.39
C GLU A 589 2.44 18.25 4.77
N TYR A 590 1.26 18.08 4.17
CA TYR A 590 0.31 17.04 4.55
C TYR A 590 0.33 15.83 3.59
N VAL A 591 0.69 16.03 2.31
CA VAL A 591 0.46 15.05 1.24
C VAL A 591 1.05 13.67 1.54
N GLU A 592 2.26 13.56 2.09
CA GLU A 592 2.89 12.26 2.30
C GLU A 592 2.14 11.41 3.33
N ARG A 593 1.72 12.04 4.44
CA ARG A 593 0.94 11.37 5.50
C ARG A 593 -0.48 11.09 5.03
N ASP A 594 -1.12 12.11 4.46
CA ASP A 594 -2.53 12.05 4.10
C ASP A 594 -2.76 11.09 2.92
N ALA A 595 -1.90 11.07 1.90
CA ALA A 595 -1.98 10.12 0.78
C ALA A 595 -1.78 8.67 1.23
N LYS A 596 -0.88 8.42 2.20
CA LYS A 596 -0.74 7.10 2.81
C LYS A 596 -2.03 6.65 3.49
N MET A 597 -2.63 7.52 4.32
CA MET A 597 -3.89 7.21 5.01
C MET A 597 -5.02 6.94 4.03
N MET A 598 -5.09 7.70 2.94
CA MET A 598 -6.04 7.47 1.86
C MET A 598 -5.85 6.07 1.24
N ALA A 599 -4.63 5.74 0.82
CA ALA A 599 -4.32 4.46 0.20
C ALA A 599 -4.58 3.26 1.13
N ASP A 600 -4.26 3.39 2.43
CA ASP A 600 -4.45 2.35 3.44
C ASP A 600 -5.92 1.89 3.58
N ILE A 601 -6.90 2.69 3.13
CA ILE A 601 -8.33 2.35 3.17
C ILE A 601 -8.98 2.22 1.79
N GLY A 602 -8.15 2.13 0.75
CA GLY A 602 -8.58 1.97 -0.64
C GLY A 602 -9.14 3.23 -1.27
N ILE A 603 -8.81 4.43 -0.77
CA ILE A 603 -9.11 5.66 -1.51
C ILE A 603 -8.21 5.71 -2.74
N ASN A 604 -8.81 5.84 -3.92
CA ASN A 604 -8.12 5.89 -5.20
C ASN A 604 -8.26 7.23 -5.93
N ALA A 605 -9.01 8.18 -5.36
CA ALA A 605 -9.22 9.49 -5.97
C ALA A 605 -9.27 10.61 -4.93
N VAL A 606 -8.76 11.78 -5.30
CA VAL A 606 -8.85 13.00 -4.50
C VAL A 606 -9.37 14.14 -5.35
N ARG A 607 -10.28 14.94 -4.78
CA ARG A 607 -10.65 16.25 -5.32
C ARG A 607 -10.21 17.33 -4.36
N THR A 608 -9.83 18.46 -4.93
CA THR A 608 -9.39 19.64 -4.19
C THR A 608 -10.31 20.82 -4.52
N TYR A 609 -10.49 21.77 -3.61
CA TYR A 609 -11.26 23.00 -3.88
C TYR A 609 -10.40 24.11 -4.44
N GLU A 610 -9.12 24.09 -4.08
CA GLU A 610 -8.12 25.01 -4.62
C GLU A 610 -7.15 24.22 -5.50
N PRO A 611 -6.57 24.84 -6.52
CA PRO A 611 -5.75 24.08 -7.46
C PRO A 611 -4.47 23.55 -6.82
N ILE A 612 -4.18 22.25 -7.03
CA ILE A 612 -2.85 21.71 -6.78
C ILE A 612 -1.94 22.20 -7.89
N THR A 613 -0.96 23.02 -7.51
CA THR A 613 0.04 23.58 -8.42
C THR A 613 1.41 22.94 -8.33
N ASP A 614 1.64 22.19 -7.26
CA ASP A 614 2.94 21.63 -6.88
C ASP A 614 3.06 20.19 -7.40
N THR A 615 4.02 19.94 -8.28
CA THR A 615 4.23 18.60 -8.87
C THR A 615 4.62 17.59 -7.80
N PHE A 616 5.31 17.99 -6.72
CA PHE A 616 5.64 17.06 -5.63
C PHE A 616 4.37 16.44 -5.02
N VAL A 617 3.31 17.23 -4.88
CA VAL A 617 2.04 16.75 -4.32
C VAL A 617 1.39 15.75 -5.27
N LEU A 618 1.42 16.04 -6.57
CA LEU A 618 0.88 15.15 -7.60
C LEU A 618 1.71 13.86 -7.76
N ASP A 619 3.04 13.97 -7.69
CA ASP A 619 3.98 12.84 -7.69
C ASP A 619 3.72 11.92 -6.50
N THR A 620 3.48 12.49 -5.31
CA THR A 620 3.12 11.69 -4.13
C THR A 620 1.77 10.99 -4.33
N PHE A 621 0.73 11.67 -4.81
CA PHE A 621 -0.55 11.01 -5.09
C PHE A 621 -0.43 9.88 -6.11
N HIS A 622 0.29 10.11 -7.21
CA HIS A 622 0.55 9.08 -8.21
C HIS A 622 1.27 7.87 -7.62
N ARG A 623 2.26 8.09 -6.76
CA ARG A 623 3.00 7.02 -6.07
C ARG A 623 2.10 6.15 -5.17
N TYR A 624 1.02 6.72 -4.64
CA TYR A 624 0.03 6.03 -3.83
C TYR A 624 -1.16 5.48 -4.64
N GLY A 625 -1.12 5.58 -5.98
CA GLY A 625 -2.23 5.13 -6.84
C GLY A 625 -3.48 6.00 -6.71
N ILE A 626 -3.33 7.27 -6.32
CA ILE A 626 -4.43 8.20 -6.11
C ILE A 626 -4.52 9.17 -7.29
N TRP A 627 -5.66 9.15 -7.95
CA TRP A 627 -6.01 10.02 -9.06
C TRP A 627 -6.48 11.39 -8.56
N VAL A 628 -6.09 12.45 -9.26
CA VAL A 628 -6.39 13.83 -8.87
C VAL A 628 -7.42 14.44 -9.80
N ALA A 629 -8.62 14.70 -9.27
CA ALA A 629 -9.61 15.59 -9.86
C ALA A 629 -9.25 17.04 -9.47
N ASN A 630 -8.38 17.67 -10.26
CA ASN A 630 -7.74 18.93 -9.89
C ASN A 630 -8.65 20.12 -10.22
N THR A 631 -9.10 20.87 -9.21
CA THR A 631 -9.91 22.06 -9.44
C THR A 631 -9.05 23.20 -9.97
N VAL A 632 -9.33 23.65 -11.18
CA VAL A 632 -8.56 24.72 -11.85
C VAL A 632 -9.27 26.05 -11.87
N TYR A 633 -10.56 26.06 -11.52
CA TYR A 633 -11.41 27.24 -11.51
C TYR A 633 -12.33 27.25 -10.29
N SER A 634 -11.76 27.60 -9.14
CA SER A 634 -12.44 27.66 -7.85
C SER A 634 -13.43 28.83 -7.77
N TYR A 635 -14.67 28.55 -7.36
CA TYR A 635 -15.72 29.52 -6.96
C TYR A 635 -15.90 30.76 -7.85
N GLY A 636 -15.59 30.70 -9.15
CA GLY A 636 -15.66 31.87 -10.04
C GLY A 636 -14.64 32.99 -9.77
N GLY A 637 -13.73 32.82 -8.79
CA GLY A 637 -12.74 33.83 -8.38
C GLY A 637 -11.39 33.72 -9.11
N SER A 638 -11.11 32.57 -9.72
CA SER A 638 -9.96 32.39 -10.61
C SER A 638 -10.26 33.02 -11.98
N SER A 639 -9.26 33.64 -12.63
CA SER A 639 -9.44 34.09 -14.03
C SER A 639 -9.27 32.91 -14.99
N PRO A 640 -9.98 32.85 -16.14
CA PRO A 640 -9.75 31.81 -17.15
C PRO A 640 -8.28 31.67 -17.56
N ARG A 641 -7.53 32.78 -17.56
CA ARG A 641 -6.07 32.80 -17.80
C ARG A 641 -5.27 31.96 -16.80
N ARG A 642 -5.63 31.98 -15.52
CA ARG A 642 -4.95 31.19 -14.46
C ARG A 642 -5.24 29.71 -14.63
N ALA A 643 -6.48 29.34 -14.94
CA ALA A 643 -6.85 27.96 -15.26
C ALA A 643 -6.03 27.46 -16.46
N ALA A 644 -5.96 28.24 -17.55
CA ALA A 644 -5.16 27.89 -18.73
C ALA A 644 -3.66 27.71 -18.44
N GLN A 645 -3.07 28.58 -17.61
CA GLN A 645 -1.67 28.45 -17.21
C GLN A 645 -1.41 27.17 -16.43
N LEU A 646 -2.33 26.82 -15.53
CA LEU A 646 -2.22 25.62 -14.72
C LEU A 646 -2.34 24.35 -15.57
N VAL A 647 -3.38 24.27 -16.40
CA VAL A 647 -3.62 23.14 -17.31
C VAL A 647 -2.41 22.93 -18.23
N ASN A 648 -1.92 23.97 -18.88
CA ASN A 648 -0.75 23.84 -19.76
C ASN A 648 0.50 23.30 -19.05
N ARG A 649 0.67 23.63 -17.77
CA ARG A 649 1.81 23.17 -16.98
C ARG A 649 1.67 21.71 -16.54
N LEU A 650 0.45 21.25 -16.27
CA LEU A 650 0.20 20.00 -15.55
C LEU A 650 -0.54 18.92 -16.37
N LYS A 651 -1.04 19.23 -17.57
CA LYS A 651 -1.76 18.29 -18.46
C LYS A 651 -1.00 17.02 -18.85
N ASN A 652 0.30 16.97 -18.62
CA ASN A 652 1.10 15.78 -18.89
C ASN A 652 1.44 15.00 -17.62
N HIS A 653 0.93 15.40 -16.46
CA HIS A 653 1.25 14.76 -15.19
C HIS A 653 0.41 13.49 -15.00
N PRO A 654 1.03 12.34 -14.71
CA PRO A 654 0.33 11.04 -14.64
C PRO A 654 -0.63 10.87 -13.44
N ALA A 655 -0.80 11.92 -12.62
CA ALA A 655 -1.72 11.90 -11.48
C ALA A 655 -3.07 12.53 -11.84
N ILE A 656 -3.13 13.33 -12.91
CA ILE A 656 -4.32 14.11 -13.24
C ILE A 656 -5.32 13.16 -13.89
N LEU A 657 -6.51 13.04 -13.28
CA LEU A 657 -7.62 12.29 -13.86
C LEU A 657 -8.52 13.20 -14.69
N MET A 658 -8.84 14.37 -14.15
CA MET A 658 -9.78 15.30 -14.77
C MET A 658 -9.55 16.72 -14.27
N TRP A 659 -10.01 17.70 -15.06
CA TRP A 659 -10.00 19.11 -14.69
C TRP A 659 -11.36 19.55 -14.17
N VAL A 660 -11.41 20.01 -12.92
CA VAL A 660 -12.68 20.39 -12.28
C VAL A 660 -12.91 21.90 -12.35
N ILE A 661 -14.11 22.28 -12.75
CA ILE A 661 -14.61 23.67 -12.78
C ILE A 661 -15.68 23.85 -11.71
N GLY A 662 -15.43 24.82 -10.82
CA GLY A 662 -16.37 25.23 -9.79
C GLY A 662 -16.51 24.24 -8.63
N ASN A 663 -17.24 24.71 -7.61
CA ASN A 663 -17.83 23.89 -6.58
C ASN A 663 -19.24 24.43 -6.34
N GLU A 664 -20.27 23.59 -6.48
CA GLU A 664 -21.67 23.89 -6.16
C GLU A 664 -22.22 25.23 -6.68
N TRP A 665 -21.81 25.60 -7.90
CA TRP A 665 -21.98 26.97 -8.37
C TRP A 665 -23.43 27.42 -8.53
N ASN A 666 -24.39 26.50 -8.56
CA ASN A 666 -25.83 26.75 -8.67
C ASN A 666 -26.63 26.75 -7.37
N TYR A 667 -26.11 26.20 -6.26
CA TYR A 667 -26.86 26.20 -5.00
C TYR A 667 -27.07 27.62 -4.46
N ASN A 668 -26.03 28.45 -4.56
CA ASN A 668 -26.05 29.86 -4.18
C ASN A 668 -26.91 30.77 -5.09
N MET A 669 -27.53 30.21 -6.14
CA MET A 669 -28.40 30.97 -7.08
C MET A 669 -29.88 30.62 -6.94
N LEU A 670 -30.22 29.60 -6.13
CA LEU A 670 -31.60 29.13 -5.89
C LEU A 670 -32.16 29.60 -4.53
N TYR A 671 -31.28 30.09 -3.64
CA TYR A 671 -31.57 30.77 -2.38
C TYR A 671 -31.09 32.22 -2.46
#